data_AF-A0AAD9V0N8-F1
#
_entry.id   AF-A0AAD9V0N8-F1
#
_cell.length_a   1.000
_cell.length_b   1.000
_cell.length_c   1.000
_cell.angle_alpha   90.00
_cell.angle_beta   90.00
_cell.angle_gamma   90.00
#
_symmetry.space_group_name_H-M   'P 1'
#
loop_
_entity.id
_entity.type
_entity.pdbx_description
1 polymer ?
#
loop_
_entity_poly.entity_id
_entity_poly.type
_entity_poly.pdbx_seq_one_letter_code
_entity_poly.pdbx_strand_id
1 'polypeptide(L)'
;MAIGNIDPCYQIDCGPYKYCQVNEADMTYSCICNNCTSSSSKNSYSQQVCDSNGVTHNSRCELDREICLGNTNATWVHDGPCPPFVLERGRVALRMNTTDVQCKTVHFKPTSFQSNEGKINVQTSINYFNSTASFVHDAAVTWVESVTYLNFKLCALKAGRAERPTPDDGLTFVDYVAIQESPAGAAAGHLRMPMKWWDGTTCEKLDFQQGLFTKAPFVFLTAEHSVLGQKHDAATLWVENVNSKGFEACLREMQNFDGLHENITVNWIAYESLQNAAKLKTNQQVVDFPNDESPKEDYHNAFCQDEQLPSAYSTVPTIIISSGHISQGLSDRLIPEFNSIASWVESINTTYYRLCVKEIHKPNGYDPVKVTTLVIGKLHDGVAFITYSADDDYRCKRFDFDPSSKATDNVHVQLRLRLLAYNVAVSWIESVSKVGFTACVTVSGPINQPLTIYLTWIAFESADVNGVGLARASNIPFWTTGSQCIDIRTGNTFSSAPSLVFLTVIHTDPPKNVHDATSIWAEEVTTSQFKVCLRELKNFDGIHEDILVQITFPKPFYSTPGIVTTAEHDKDTIEPDNNAISEWARSVSKTQLEVCLKDIQRYDASHDPITVNYMAIGNIDPCYQIDCGPYKYCQVNEADMTYSCICNNCTSSSSKNSYSQQVCDSNGVTHNSRCELDREICLGNTNATWVHDGPCPPFVLERGRVALRMNTTDVQCKTVHFKPTSFQSNEGKINVQTSINYFNSTASFVHDAAVTWVESVTYLNFKLCALKAGRAERLTPDNGLTFVDYVAIQESPAGAAAGHLRMPMKWWDGTTCEKLDFQQGLFTKAPFVFLTAEHSVLGQKHDAATLWVENVNSKGFEACLREMQNFDGLHENITVNWIAYESLQNAAKLKANQQIVDFPNDESPKEEYHNGFCQDEQLPSAYSTVPTIIISSGHMSHGLSDRLIPEFNSIASWVESINTTYYRLCVKEIHKPNGYDPVKVTTLVIGS
;
A
#
# COMPACT_ATOMS: atom_id res chain seq x y z
N MET A 1 20.17 -45.38 -46.39
CA MET A 1 20.35 -46.43 -45.38
C MET A 1 20.90 -45.75 -44.13
N ALA A 2 20.06 -45.53 -43.13
CA ALA A 2 20.49 -44.97 -41.84
C ALA A 2 20.64 -46.13 -40.85
N ILE A 3 21.79 -46.21 -40.18
CA ILE A 3 22.04 -47.19 -39.12
C ILE A 3 22.12 -46.37 -37.84
N GLY A 4 20.98 -46.24 -37.15
CA GLY A 4 20.90 -45.75 -35.78
C GLY A 4 20.47 -46.91 -34.89
N ASN A 5 21.01 -46.96 -33.67
CA ASN A 5 20.52 -47.91 -32.67
C ASN A 5 19.06 -47.58 -32.36
N ILE A 6 18.20 -48.59 -32.34
CA ILE A 6 16.83 -48.45 -31.84
C ILE A 6 16.92 -48.24 -30.32
N ASP A 7 16.14 -47.29 -29.80
CA ASP A 7 15.99 -47.06 -28.37
C ASP A 7 15.60 -48.37 -27.66
N PRO A 8 16.39 -48.88 -26.68
CA PRO A 8 16.08 -50.10 -25.94
C PRO A 8 14.73 -50.08 -25.21
N CYS A 9 14.15 -48.90 -24.98
CA CYS A 9 12.82 -48.72 -24.39
C CYS A 9 11.67 -48.68 -25.43
N TYR A 10 11.96 -48.75 -26.73
CA TYR A 10 10.93 -48.73 -27.77
C TYR A 10 10.00 -49.95 -27.69
N GLN A 11 8.73 -49.70 -27.34
CA GLN A 11 7.69 -50.71 -27.07
C GLN A 11 7.92 -51.60 -25.84
N ILE A 12 8.73 -51.17 -24.87
CA ILE A 12 8.80 -51.83 -23.55
C ILE A 12 7.65 -51.34 -22.65
N ASP A 13 6.72 -52.24 -22.33
CA ASP A 13 5.76 -52.06 -21.23
C ASP A 13 6.38 -52.59 -19.92
N CYS A 14 6.58 -51.69 -18.97
CA CYS A 14 7.14 -52.01 -17.65
C CYS A 14 6.08 -52.38 -16.59
N GLY A 15 4.79 -52.35 -16.94
CA GLY A 15 3.68 -52.50 -16.02
C GLY A 15 3.39 -51.23 -15.18
N PRO A 16 2.38 -51.29 -14.30
CA PRO A 16 1.92 -50.11 -13.57
C PRO A 16 3.01 -49.52 -12.66
N TYR A 17 3.05 -48.19 -12.63
CA TYR A 17 3.95 -47.35 -11.81
C TYR A 17 5.46 -47.49 -12.10
N LYS A 18 5.85 -48.18 -13.18
CA LYS A 18 7.24 -48.32 -13.63
C LYS A 18 7.44 -47.68 -15.00
N TYR A 19 8.61 -47.09 -15.21
CA TYR A 19 9.05 -46.64 -16.53
C TYR A 19 10.35 -47.33 -16.95
N CYS A 20 10.57 -47.37 -18.25
CA CYS A 20 11.77 -47.92 -18.85
C CYS A 20 12.90 -46.87 -18.82
N GLN A 21 14.04 -47.22 -18.22
CA GLN A 21 15.28 -46.44 -18.27
C GLN A 21 16.35 -47.23 -19.02
N VAL A 22 16.95 -46.61 -20.04
CA VAL A 22 18.11 -47.14 -20.75
C VAL A 22 19.37 -46.98 -19.89
N ASN A 23 20.18 -48.03 -19.81
CA ASN A 23 21.53 -47.95 -19.28
C ASN A 23 22.51 -47.59 -20.41
N GLU A 24 22.95 -46.34 -20.45
CA GLU A 24 23.83 -45.81 -21.50
C GLU A 24 25.18 -46.55 -21.61
N ALA A 25 25.62 -47.23 -20.55
CA ALA A 25 26.91 -47.92 -20.52
C ALA A 25 26.92 -49.27 -21.26
N ASP A 26 25.76 -49.93 -21.42
CA ASP A 26 25.65 -51.27 -22.05
C ASP A 26 24.47 -51.41 -23.04
N MET A 27 23.71 -50.34 -23.27
CA MET A 27 22.51 -50.31 -24.13
C MET A 27 21.40 -51.30 -23.70
N THR A 28 21.40 -51.75 -22.44
CA THR A 28 20.27 -52.50 -21.87
C THR A 28 19.17 -51.55 -21.37
N TYR A 29 18.01 -52.09 -21.04
CA TYR A 29 16.94 -51.36 -20.38
C TYR A 29 16.63 -51.96 -19.00
N SER A 30 16.11 -51.11 -18.11
CA SER A 30 15.61 -51.51 -16.79
C SER A 30 14.26 -50.84 -16.51
N CYS A 31 13.35 -51.58 -15.88
CA CYS A 31 12.05 -51.05 -15.45
C CYS A 31 12.14 -50.57 -14.01
N ILE A 32 12.25 -49.25 -13.82
CA ILE A 32 12.41 -48.63 -12.49
C ILE A 32 11.14 -47.90 -12.03
N CYS A 33 11.01 -47.76 -10.72
CA CYS A 33 10.01 -46.89 -10.11
C CYS A 33 10.39 -45.42 -10.32
N ASN A 34 9.38 -44.53 -10.36
CA ASN A 34 9.66 -43.10 -10.42
C ASN A 34 10.38 -42.66 -9.13
N ASN A 35 11.51 -41.96 -9.27
CA ASN A 35 12.29 -41.46 -8.14
C ASN A 35 11.67 -40.22 -7.48
N CYS A 36 10.64 -39.60 -8.07
CA CYS A 36 9.90 -38.45 -7.54
C CYS A 36 10.78 -37.23 -7.16
N THR A 37 11.97 -37.13 -7.74
CA THR A 37 12.90 -36.02 -7.52
C THR A 37 12.36 -34.75 -8.16
N SER A 38 11.94 -33.78 -7.35
CA SER A 38 11.57 -32.44 -7.79
C SER A 38 12.72 -31.78 -8.56
N SER A 39 12.45 -31.27 -9.76
CA SER A 39 13.45 -30.68 -10.67
C SER A 39 13.93 -29.27 -10.26
N SER A 40 14.06 -29.02 -8.96
CA SER A 40 14.93 -27.98 -8.40
C SER A 40 15.20 -28.29 -6.91
N SER A 41 16.39 -27.94 -6.42
CA SER A 41 16.73 -27.99 -4.99
C SER A 41 16.31 -26.72 -4.22
N LYS A 42 15.55 -25.82 -4.86
CA LYS A 42 15.03 -24.58 -4.26
C LYS A 42 13.61 -24.73 -3.69
N ASN A 43 12.73 -25.45 -4.39
CA ASN A 43 11.28 -25.41 -4.12
C ASN A 43 10.76 -26.75 -3.59
N SER A 44 10.62 -26.88 -2.26
CA SER A 44 9.99 -28.02 -1.59
C SER A 44 8.61 -27.66 -1.05
N TYR A 45 7.55 -28.26 -1.60
CA TYR A 45 6.17 -28.08 -1.15
C TYR A 45 5.39 -29.39 -1.20
N SER A 46 4.37 -29.52 -0.35
CA SER A 46 3.64 -30.77 -0.14
C SER A 46 2.32 -30.79 -0.92
N GLN A 47 2.09 -31.88 -1.66
CA GLN A 47 0.87 -32.18 -2.40
C GLN A 47 0.25 -33.46 -1.85
N GLN A 48 -0.06 -33.44 -0.56
CA GLN A 48 -0.30 -34.67 0.19
C GLN A 48 -1.47 -35.48 -0.36
N VAL A 49 -1.39 -36.79 -0.15
CA VAL A 49 -2.49 -37.72 -0.42
C VAL A 49 -2.64 -38.72 0.72
N CYS A 50 -3.88 -39.10 1.01
CA CYS A 50 -4.19 -40.19 1.93
C CYS A 50 -4.42 -41.49 1.16
N ASP A 51 -3.84 -42.57 1.66
CA ASP A 51 -4.01 -43.92 1.14
C ASP A 51 -5.08 -44.74 1.91
N SER A 52 -5.44 -45.91 1.38
CA SER A 52 -6.48 -46.78 1.95
C SER A 52 -6.13 -47.40 3.31
N ASN A 53 -4.89 -47.23 3.77
CA ASN A 53 -4.43 -47.65 5.09
C ASN A 53 -4.46 -46.48 6.09
N GLY A 54 -4.87 -45.28 5.65
CA GLY A 54 -4.93 -44.06 6.47
C GLY A 54 -3.59 -43.34 6.59
N VAL A 55 -2.63 -43.63 5.71
CA VAL A 55 -1.29 -43.01 5.73
C VAL A 55 -1.23 -41.81 4.78
N THR A 56 -0.66 -40.72 5.26
CA THR A 56 -0.35 -39.52 4.46
C THR A 56 1.00 -39.67 3.75
N HIS A 57 1.04 -39.43 2.45
CA HIS A 57 2.26 -39.37 1.61
C HIS A 57 2.45 -37.92 1.11
N ASN A 58 3.68 -37.42 0.91
CA ASN A 58 3.89 -35.98 0.59
C ASN A 58 3.48 -35.62 -0.84
N SER A 59 3.36 -36.59 -1.74
CA SER A 59 2.83 -36.41 -3.09
C SER A 59 2.14 -37.68 -3.61
N ARG A 60 1.28 -37.51 -4.62
CA ARG A 60 0.71 -38.64 -5.38
C ARG A 60 1.80 -39.54 -5.98
N CYS A 61 2.94 -38.96 -6.39
CA CYS A 61 4.12 -39.68 -6.90
C CYS A 61 4.75 -40.57 -5.83
N GLU A 62 4.89 -40.11 -4.59
CA GLU A 62 5.46 -40.92 -3.50
C GLU A 62 4.61 -42.15 -3.21
N LEU A 63 3.28 -42.00 -3.15
CA LEU A 63 2.37 -43.13 -3.01
C LEU A 63 2.53 -44.14 -4.17
N ASP A 64 2.56 -43.68 -5.42
CA ASP A 64 2.77 -44.55 -6.58
C ASP A 64 4.18 -45.20 -6.59
N ARG A 65 5.20 -44.53 -6.04
CA ARG A 65 6.55 -45.06 -5.85
C ARG A 65 6.59 -46.14 -4.76
N GLU A 66 5.93 -45.93 -3.62
CA GLU A 66 5.85 -46.92 -2.54
C GLU A 66 5.03 -48.16 -2.95
N ILE A 67 3.98 -47.99 -3.76
CA ILE A 67 3.26 -49.08 -4.43
C ILE A 67 4.20 -49.82 -5.39
N CYS A 68 4.95 -49.08 -6.22
CA CYS A 68 5.89 -49.65 -7.20
C CYS A 68 7.02 -50.47 -6.58
N LEU A 69 7.55 -50.02 -5.44
CA LEU A 69 8.58 -50.71 -4.65
C LEU A 69 8.02 -51.93 -3.91
N GLY A 70 6.70 -52.07 -3.78
CA GLY A 70 6.03 -53.13 -3.02
C GLY A 70 6.02 -52.89 -1.51
N ASN A 71 6.31 -51.66 -1.06
CA ASN A 71 6.31 -51.27 0.34
C ASN A 71 4.88 -51.10 0.90
N THR A 72 3.93 -50.71 0.04
CA THR A 72 2.50 -50.67 0.35
C THR A 72 1.67 -51.31 -0.76
N ASN A 73 0.49 -51.80 -0.40
CA ASN A 73 -0.56 -52.24 -1.31
C ASN A 73 -1.77 -51.27 -1.32
N ALA A 74 -1.63 -50.12 -0.67
CA ALA A 74 -2.72 -49.17 -0.49
C ALA A 74 -3.11 -48.46 -1.80
N THR A 75 -4.38 -48.08 -1.92
CA THR A 75 -4.87 -47.23 -3.01
C THR A 75 -5.07 -45.80 -2.52
N TRP A 76 -4.85 -44.81 -3.39
CA TRP A 76 -5.26 -43.42 -3.14
C TRP A 76 -6.77 -43.35 -2.77
N VAL A 77 -7.10 -42.56 -1.74
CA VAL A 77 -8.48 -42.34 -1.27
C VAL A 77 -8.93 -40.92 -1.53
N HIS A 78 -8.12 -39.95 -1.13
CA HIS A 78 -8.33 -38.53 -1.38
C HIS A 78 -7.01 -37.76 -1.29
N ASP A 79 -7.00 -36.54 -1.81
CA ASP A 79 -5.90 -35.59 -1.61
C ASP A 79 -5.98 -34.95 -0.21
N GLY A 80 -4.86 -34.44 0.30
CA GLY A 80 -4.70 -33.99 1.69
C GLY A 80 -4.47 -35.14 2.70
N PRO A 81 -4.13 -34.80 3.95
CA PRO A 81 -3.71 -35.77 4.98
C PRO A 81 -4.86 -36.57 5.62
N CYS A 82 -4.50 -37.67 6.26
CA CYS A 82 -5.33 -38.46 7.16
C CYS A 82 -4.75 -38.45 8.59
N PRO A 83 -5.53 -38.17 9.65
CA PRO A 83 -6.92 -37.68 9.65
C PRO A 83 -7.07 -36.28 9.01
N PRO A 84 -8.30 -35.82 8.71
CA PRO A 84 -8.52 -34.57 7.97
C PRO A 84 -7.89 -33.34 8.63
N PHE A 85 -7.32 -32.47 7.77
CA PHE A 85 -6.59 -31.24 8.10
C PHE A 85 -7.15 -30.41 9.26
N VAL A 86 -6.26 -29.88 10.10
CA VAL A 86 -6.61 -28.94 11.17
C VAL A 86 -6.30 -27.50 10.75
N LEU A 87 -7.25 -26.60 11.02
CA LEU A 87 -7.15 -25.17 10.75
C LEU A 87 -7.47 -24.38 12.04
N GLU A 88 -6.54 -23.55 12.47
CA GLU A 88 -6.77 -22.50 13.47
C GLU A 88 -6.94 -21.16 12.75
N ARG A 89 -7.73 -20.25 13.32
CA ARG A 89 -7.81 -18.86 12.86
C ARG A 89 -8.23 -17.93 13.99
N GLY A 90 -8.00 -16.64 13.80
CA GLY A 90 -8.45 -15.61 14.74
C GLY A 90 -8.16 -14.20 14.25
N ARG A 91 -8.32 -13.25 15.18
CA ARG A 91 -8.02 -11.82 15.02
C ARG A 91 -7.20 -11.36 16.22
N VAL A 92 -6.14 -10.60 15.97
CA VAL A 92 -5.16 -10.17 16.98
C VAL A 92 -5.09 -8.65 16.96
N ALA A 93 -5.45 -8.02 18.08
CA ALA A 93 -5.19 -6.59 18.28
C ALA A 93 -3.72 -6.33 18.59
N LEU A 94 -3.10 -5.41 17.85
CA LEU A 94 -1.81 -4.77 18.09
C LEU A 94 -2.05 -3.27 18.36
N ARG A 95 -1.15 -2.62 19.10
CA ARG A 95 -1.31 -1.21 19.48
C ARG A 95 -0.19 -0.35 18.90
N MET A 96 -0.46 0.25 17.75
CA MET A 96 0.50 0.89 16.85
C MET A 96 0.49 2.41 16.99
N ASN A 97 0.73 2.89 18.21
CA ASN A 97 0.80 4.33 18.55
C ASN A 97 2.03 5.06 17.96
N THR A 98 2.92 4.35 17.27
CA THR A 98 4.27 4.79 16.91
C THR A 98 4.68 4.19 15.56
N THR A 99 5.70 4.78 14.94
CA THR A 99 6.41 4.22 13.77
C THR A 99 7.17 2.92 14.06
N ASP A 100 7.32 2.58 15.34
CA ASP A 100 7.97 1.34 15.79
C ASP A 100 7.10 0.11 15.57
N VAL A 101 7.72 -0.95 15.04
CA VAL A 101 7.14 -2.29 14.84
C VAL A 101 6.49 -2.81 16.12
N GLN A 102 5.28 -3.36 16.00
CA GLN A 102 4.56 -3.99 17.10
C GLN A 102 4.46 -5.49 16.89
N CYS A 103 4.81 -6.27 17.91
CA CYS A 103 4.76 -7.73 17.85
C CYS A 103 4.05 -8.35 19.06
N LYS A 104 3.45 -9.52 18.87
CA LYS A 104 2.68 -10.24 19.88
C LYS A 104 2.69 -11.75 19.63
N THR A 105 2.96 -12.54 20.66
CA THR A 105 2.84 -14.00 20.58
C THR A 105 1.37 -14.42 20.57
N VAL A 106 1.03 -15.28 19.62
CA VAL A 106 -0.30 -15.85 19.40
C VAL A 106 -0.21 -17.34 19.71
N HIS A 107 -0.86 -17.78 20.78
CA HIS A 107 -0.88 -19.18 21.18
C HIS A 107 -2.04 -19.91 20.49
N PHE A 108 -1.74 -21.06 19.89
CA PHE A 108 -2.75 -21.96 19.35
C PHE A 108 -3.49 -22.69 20.48
N LYS A 109 -4.70 -23.20 20.21
CA LYS A 109 -5.39 -24.03 21.21
C LYS A 109 -4.59 -25.32 21.48
N PRO A 110 -4.58 -25.84 22.72
CA PRO A 110 -3.92 -27.10 23.02
C PRO A 110 -4.42 -28.23 22.11
N THR A 111 -3.49 -29.04 21.59
CA THR A 111 -3.74 -30.17 20.67
C THR A 111 -4.28 -29.85 19.28
N SER A 112 -4.38 -28.56 18.87
CA SER A 112 -4.73 -28.22 17.49
C SER A 112 -3.66 -28.62 16.47
N PHE A 113 -2.37 -28.59 16.85
CA PHE A 113 -1.26 -28.98 15.99
C PHE A 113 -0.32 -29.95 16.71
N GLN A 114 0.23 -30.92 15.97
CA GLN A 114 1.12 -31.96 16.50
C GLN A 114 2.59 -31.59 16.30
N SER A 115 3.45 -32.01 17.22
CA SER A 115 4.90 -31.75 17.15
C SER A 115 5.68 -32.64 16.18
N ASN A 116 5.01 -33.64 15.60
CA ASN A 116 5.58 -34.70 14.77
C ASN A 116 4.94 -34.79 13.38
N GLU A 117 4.05 -33.85 13.05
CA GLU A 117 3.45 -33.69 11.72
C GLU A 117 4.04 -32.43 11.07
N GLY A 118 3.69 -32.16 9.82
CA GLY A 118 4.37 -31.21 8.94
C GLY A 118 4.42 -29.76 9.41
N LYS A 119 5.11 -28.92 8.65
CA LYS A 119 5.22 -27.49 8.94
C LYS A 119 3.86 -26.80 8.94
N ILE A 120 3.75 -25.75 9.75
CA ILE A 120 2.57 -24.91 9.88
C ILE A 120 2.73 -23.70 8.99
N ASN A 121 1.80 -23.51 8.05
CA ASN A 121 1.73 -22.32 7.22
C ASN A 121 0.77 -21.33 7.91
N VAL A 122 1.28 -20.15 8.27
CA VAL A 122 0.45 -19.04 8.79
C VAL A 122 0.28 -18.00 7.71
N GLN A 123 -0.96 -17.68 7.40
CA GLN A 123 -1.38 -16.58 6.52
C GLN A 123 -1.96 -15.45 7.38
N THR A 124 -1.65 -14.20 7.04
CA THR A 124 -1.99 -13.00 7.83
C THR A 124 -2.54 -11.89 6.95
N SER A 125 -3.42 -11.04 7.49
CA SER A 125 -3.96 -9.88 6.78
C SER A 125 -4.41 -8.78 7.73
N ILE A 126 -4.07 -7.53 7.40
CA ILE A 126 -4.38 -6.37 8.24
C ILE A 126 -5.83 -5.95 8.05
N ASN A 127 -6.48 -5.61 9.16
CA ASN A 127 -7.82 -5.04 9.17
C ASN A 127 -7.98 -3.98 10.27
N TYR A 128 -8.79 -2.97 10.03
CA TYR A 128 -9.18 -1.99 11.04
C TYR A 128 -10.62 -2.27 11.53
N PHE A 129 -10.83 -3.53 11.96
CA PHE A 129 -12.09 -3.98 12.54
C PHE A 129 -12.52 -3.10 13.73
N ASN A 130 -13.80 -2.70 13.76
CA ASN A 130 -14.37 -1.85 14.81
C ASN A 130 -13.66 -0.48 14.94
N SER A 131 -13.03 -0.02 13.86
CA SER A 131 -12.62 1.38 13.68
C SER A 131 -13.81 2.33 13.80
N THR A 132 -13.58 3.50 14.41
CA THR A 132 -14.47 4.66 14.40
C THR A 132 -13.93 5.81 13.54
N ALA A 133 -12.84 5.59 12.81
CA ALA A 133 -12.24 6.56 11.92
C ALA A 133 -13.18 6.99 10.79
N SER A 134 -13.24 8.30 10.52
CA SER A 134 -13.96 8.88 9.37
C SER A 134 -13.07 8.99 8.11
N PHE A 135 -11.88 8.38 8.14
CA PHE A 135 -10.86 8.44 7.10
C PHE A 135 -10.24 7.05 6.92
N VAL A 136 -9.67 6.79 5.74
CA VAL A 136 -8.98 5.52 5.45
C VAL A 136 -7.62 5.48 6.13
N HIS A 137 -7.31 4.41 6.85
CA HIS A 137 -6.02 4.27 7.51
C HIS A 137 -4.86 4.19 6.52
N ASP A 138 -3.69 4.65 6.97
CA ASP A 138 -2.47 4.48 6.19
C ASP A 138 -2.11 2.98 6.09
N ALA A 139 -1.50 2.60 4.97
CA ALA A 139 -1.13 1.22 4.65
C ALA A 139 -0.26 0.59 5.74
N ALA A 140 -0.18 -0.74 5.79
CA ALA A 140 0.63 -1.46 6.76
C ALA A 140 1.04 -2.83 6.22
N VAL A 141 2.06 -3.44 6.83
CA VAL A 141 2.60 -4.76 6.45
C VAL A 141 2.72 -5.69 7.67
N THR A 142 2.53 -7.00 7.46
CA THR A 142 2.58 -8.04 8.50
C THR A 142 3.48 -9.20 8.14
N TRP A 143 4.16 -9.74 9.14
CA TRP A 143 4.96 -10.96 9.04
C TRP A 143 4.85 -11.81 10.29
N VAL A 144 5.29 -13.06 10.18
CA VAL A 144 5.38 -14.00 11.31
C VAL A 144 6.84 -14.35 11.61
N GLU A 145 7.05 -14.75 12.86
CA GLU A 145 8.33 -15.14 13.45
C GLU A 145 8.09 -16.35 14.37
N SER A 146 9.11 -17.19 14.59
CA SER A 146 9.06 -18.28 15.58
C SER A 146 7.83 -19.20 15.46
N VAL A 147 7.46 -19.63 14.25
CA VAL A 147 6.30 -20.49 14.02
C VAL A 147 6.53 -21.90 14.60
N THR A 148 5.65 -22.34 15.49
CA THR A 148 5.70 -23.65 16.17
C THR A 148 4.31 -24.25 16.36
N TYR A 149 4.21 -25.55 16.63
CA TYR A 149 2.94 -26.24 16.95
C TYR A 149 2.20 -25.73 18.20
N LEU A 150 2.81 -24.82 18.98
CA LEU A 150 2.20 -24.21 20.17
C LEU A 150 1.81 -22.74 19.97
N ASN A 151 2.56 -22.01 19.14
CA ASN A 151 2.43 -20.56 18.96
C ASN A 151 3.24 -20.04 17.77
N PHE A 152 2.93 -18.82 17.36
CA PHE A 152 3.79 -17.99 16.51
C PHE A 152 3.89 -16.58 17.09
N LYS A 153 4.94 -15.84 16.76
CA LYS A 153 5.03 -14.39 17.01
C LYS A 153 4.53 -13.67 15.75
N LEU A 154 3.50 -12.86 15.91
CA LEU A 154 2.95 -12.00 14.86
C LEU A 154 3.54 -10.60 15.00
N CYS A 155 3.96 -9.98 13.89
CA CYS A 155 4.49 -8.62 13.86
C CYS A 155 3.79 -7.80 12.77
N ALA A 156 3.67 -6.49 13.01
CA ALA A 156 3.16 -5.53 12.04
C ALA A 156 3.95 -4.21 12.10
N LEU A 157 4.03 -3.54 10.94
CA LEU A 157 4.54 -2.19 10.78
C LEU A 157 3.53 -1.35 9.99
N LYS A 158 3.30 -0.11 10.41
CA LYS A 158 2.45 0.85 9.71
C LYS A 158 3.31 1.72 8.77
N ALA A 159 2.77 2.05 7.61
CA ALA A 159 3.34 3.04 6.71
C ALA A 159 3.28 4.44 7.34
N GLY A 160 4.24 5.25 6.93
CA GLY A 160 4.43 6.62 7.35
C GLY A 160 4.75 6.87 8.83
N ARG A 161 4.81 8.17 9.16
CA ARG A 161 5.45 8.69 10.38
C ARG A 161 4.56 8.91 11.61
N ALA A 162 3.32 8.39 11.58
CA ALA A 162 2.36 8.45 12.70
C ALA A 162 2.08 9.88 13.24
N GLU A 163 2.18 10.90 12.39
CA GLU A 163 1.96 12.32 12.77
C GLU A 163 0.47 12.70 12.88
N ARG A 164 -0.41 11.90 12.27
CA ARG A 164 -1.87 12.07 12.30
C ARG A 164 -2.43 11.50 13.62
N PRO A 165 -3.49 12.09 14.21
CA PRO A 165 -4.15 11.50 15.38
C PRO A 165 -4.59 10.06 15.09
N THR A 166 -4.19 9.11 15.93
CA THR A 166 -4.69 7.74 15.85
C THR A 166 -6.06 7.65 16.53
N PRO A 167 -7.16 7.40 15.79
CA PRO A 167 -8.42 7.00 16.40
C PRO A 167 -8.27 5.63 17.09
N ASP A 168 -9.31 5.23 17.82
CA ASP A 168 -9.43 3.91 18.44
C ASP A 168 -8.22 3.50 19.29
N ASP A 169 -7.64 4.49 19.99
CA ASP A 169 -6.52 4.35 20.91
C ASP A 169 -5.23 3.81 20.25
N GLY A 170 -5.14 3.80 18.90
CA GLY A 170 -4.03 3.25 18.12
C GLY A 170 -4.13 1.73 17.85
N LEU A 171 -5.34 1.16 17.83
CA LEU A 171 -5.53 -0.27 17.60
C LEU A 171 -5.56 -0.65 16.12
N THR A 172 -4.59 -1.49 15.71
CA THR A 172 -4.61 -2.20 14.41
C THR A 172 -4.93 -3.66 14.68
N PHE A 173 -5.82 -4.26 13.88
CA PHE A 173 -6.11 -5.69 13.97
C PHE A 173 -5.43 -6.46 12.84
N VAL A 174 -5.05 -7.69 13.13
CA VAL A 174 -4.50 -8.62 12.15
C VAL A 174 -5.25 -9.93 12.23
N ASP A 175 -5.83 -10.32 11.11
CA ASP A 175 -6.48 -11.60 10.90
C ASP A 175 -5.42 -12.65 10.57
N TYR A 176 -5.58 -13.85 11.11
CA TYR A 176 -4.68 -14.96 10.81
C TYR A 176 -5.45 -16.26 10.55
N VAL A 177 -4.88 -17.08 9.68
CA VAL A 177 -5.26 -18.47 9.44
C VAL A 177 -3.98 -19.30 9.50
N ALA A 178 -3.95 -20.30 10.37
CA ALA A 178 -2.86 -21.24 10.49
C ALA A 178 -3.36 -22.64 10.12
N ILE A 179 -2.60 -23.33 9.28
CA ILE A 179 -2.86 -24.71 8.85
C ILE A 179 -1.61 -25.53 9.08
N GLN A 180 -1.77 -26.76 9.58
CA GLN A 180 -0.71 -27.76 9.50
C GLN A 180 -0.92 -28.56 8.22
N GLU A 181 0.13 -28.63 7.40
CA GLU A 181 0.15 -29.35 6.12
C GLU A 181 -0.85 -28.83 5.04
N SER A 182 -1.08 -29.59 3.97
CA SER A 182 -1.81 -29.15 2.76
C SER A 182 -3.27 -29.68 2.71
N PRO A 183 -4.31 -28.82 2.66
CA PRO A 183 -5.69 -29.27 2.48
C PRO A 183 -5.96 -30.02 1.16
N ALA A 184 -7.01 -30.84 1.13
CA ALA A 184 -7.46 -31.53 -0.08
C ALA A 184 -7.75 -30.55 -1.23
N GLY A 185 -7.10 -30.74 -2.39
CA GLY A 185 -7.20 -29.85 -3.55
C GLY A 185 -6.35 -28.56 -3.45
N ALA A 186 -5.47 -28.46 -2.46
CA ALA A 186 -4.54 -27.35 -2.26
C ALA A 186 -3.07 -27.81 -2.25
N ALA A 187 -2.16 -26.89 -2.54
CA ALA A 187 -0.74 -27.03 -2.24
C ALA A 187 -0.31 -25.88 -1.32
N ALA A 188 0.59 -26.16 -0.39
CA ALA A 188 1.14 -25.16 0.52
C ALA A 188 2.62 -25.44 0.80
N GLY A 189 3.33 -24.42 1.26
CA GLY A 189 4.74 -24.54 1.64
C GLY A 189 5.44 -23.19 1.80
N HIS A 190 6.76 -23.24 1.74
CA HIS A 190 7.63 -22.07 1.89
C HIS A 190 8.39 -21.84 0.60
N LEU A 191 8.32 -20.62 0.07
CA LEU A 191 9.21 -20.14 -1.00
C LEU A 191 10.37 -19.38 -0.31
N ARG A 192 11.62 -19.75 -0.62
CA ARG A 192 12.77 -19.03 -0.10
C ARG A 192 13.12 -17.88 -1.04
N MET A 193 13.09 -16.66 -0.51
CA MET A 193 13.53 -15.45 -1.22
C MET A 193 15.05 -15.43 -1.37
N PRO A 194 15.63 -14.55 -2.23
CA PRO A 194 17.07 -14.48 -2.42
C PRO A 194 17.79 -14.26 -1.09
N MET A 195 18.93 -14.94 -0.89
CA MET A 195 19.56 -15.04 0.44
C MET A 195 19.99 -13.69 1.03
N LYS A 196 20.28 -12.70 0.19
CA LYS A 196 20.54 -11.30 0.55
C LYS A 196 19.91 -10.39 -0.52
N TRP A 197 19.21 -9.34 -0.11
CA TRP A 197 18.84 -8.17 -0.92
C TRP A 197 18.81 -6.92 -0.02
N TRP A 198 18.89 -5.71 -0.57
CA TRP A 198 19.29 -4.52 0.20
C TRP A 198 18.53 -3.24 -0.15
N ASP A 199 17.77 -3.25 -1.23
CA ASP A 199 17.03 -2.13 -1.79
C ASP A 199 16.04 -2.63 -2.87
N GLY A 200 15.12 -1.75 -3.28
CA GLY A 200 14.22 -2.01 -4.40
C GLY A 200 13.26 -3.18 -4.18
N THR A 201 12.83 -3.81 -5.27
CA THR A 201 11.92 -4.96 -5.25
C THR A 201 12.66 -6.23 -5.69
N THR A 202 12.40 -7.35 -5.01
CA THR A 202 12.91 -8.67 -5.35
C THR A 202 11.78 -9.67 -5.55
N CYS A 203 11.91 -10.58 -6.53
CA CYS A 203 10.90 -11.58 -6.84
C CYS A 203 11.54 -12.97 -7.01
N GLU A 204 10.86 -14.03 -6.56
CA GLU A 204 11.24 -15.43 -6.81
C GLU A 204 10.06 -16.23 -7.38
N LYS A 205 10.38 -17.21 -8.22
CA LYS A 205 9.41 -17.94 -9.05
C LYS A 205 9.12 -19.33 -8.51
N LEU A 206 7.84 -19.69 -8.44
CA LEU A 206 7.37 -21.01 -8.05
C LEU A 206 6.56 -21.67 -9.16
N ASP A 207 7.10 -22.77 -9.70
CA ASP A 207 6.38 -23.65 -10.62
C ASP A 207 5.69 -24.79 -9.86
N PHE A 208 4.41 -25.01 -10.18
CA PHE A 208 3.59 -26.12 -9.72
C PHE A 208 3.93 -27.42 -10.47
N GLN A 209 3.61 -28.58 -9.89
CA GLN A 209 3.74 -29.85 -10.61
C GLN A 209 2.74 -29.89 -11.77
N GLN A 210 3.16 -30.45 -12.91
CA GLN A 210 2.35 -30.48 -14.12
C GLN A 210 1.02 -31.22 -13.89
N GLY A 211 -0.09 -30.52 -14.11
CA GLY A 211 -1.44 -31.07 -13.93
C GLY A 211 -2.03 -30.93 -12.52
N LEU A 212 -1.32 -30.29 -11.56
CA LEU A 212 -1.86 -29.97 -10.24
C LEU A 212 -3.13 -29.10 -10.33
N PHE A 213 -3.10 -28.08 -11.17
CA PHE A 213 -4.21 -27.17 -11.42
C PHE A 213 -4.53 -27.12 -12.92
N THR A 214 -5.81 -26.96 -13.23
CA THR A 214 -6.37 -26.82 -14.58
C THR A 214 -6.55 -25.34 -14.98
N LYS A 215 -6.68 -24.46 -13.98
CA LYS A 215 -6.90 -23.01 -14.04
C LYS A 215 -5.87 -22.29 -13.16
N ALA A 216 -5.87 -20.95 -13.20
CA ALA A 216 -5.15 -20.17 -12.20
C ALA A 216 -5.76 -20.43 -10.81
N PRO A 217 -4.98 -20.84 -9.80
CA PRO A 217 -5.47 -20.99 -8.44
C PRO A 217 -5.60 -19.63 -7.73
N PHE A 218 -6.40 -19.58 -6.68
CA PHE A 218 -6.28 -18.55 -5.64
C PHE A 218 -4.95 -18.78 -4.89
N VAL A 219 -4.17 -17.74 -4.66
CA VAL A 219 -2.88 -17.80 -3.95
C VAL A 219 -2.88 -16.79 -2.81
N PHE A 220 -2.41 -17.19 -1.63
CA PHE A 220 -2.20 -16.32 -0.47
C PHE A 220 -0.76 -16.43 0.01
N LEU A 221 -0.16 -15.29 0.37
CA LEU A 221 1.22 -15.16 0.83
C LEU A 221 1.31 -14.50 2.22
N THR A 222 2.33 -14.85 3.00
CA THR A 222 2.73 -14.13 4.22
C THR A 222 4.23 -14.31 4.45
N ALA A 223 4.93 -13.25 4.83
CA ALA A 223 6.36 -13.32 5.14
C ALA A 223 6.60 -14.03 6.49
N GLU A 224 7.56 -14.94 6.53
CA GLU A 224 8.12 -15.56 7.73
C GLU A 224 9.61 -15.24 7.83
N HIS A 225 9.99 -14.52 8.89
CA HIS A 225 11.36 -14.05 9.10
C HIS A 225 12.13 -15.07 9.94
N SER A 226 13.22 -15.62 9.37
CA SER A 226 14.08 -16.59 10.10
C SER A 226 14.94 -15.93 11.17
N VAL A 227 15.22 -14.63 11.02
CA VAL A 227 15.97 -13.82 12.00
C VAL A 227 14.97 -13.01 12.83
N LEU A 228 15.00 -13.18 14.15
CA LEU A 228 13.95 -12.68 15.03
C LEU A 228 14.15 -11.20 15.39
N GLY A 229 13.12 -10.38 15.21
CA GLY A 229 13.07 -9.00 15.70
C GLY A 229 13.84 -7.96 14.89
N GLN A 230 14.28 -8.29 13.66
CA GLN A 230 14.77 -7.31 12.70
C GLN A 230 13.57 -6.47 12.21
N LYS A 231 13.51 -5.18 12.56
CA LYS A 231 12.46 -4.27 12.08
C LYS A 231 12.70 -3.82 10.64
N HIS A 232 13.97 -3.72 10.23
CA HIS A 232 14.32 -3.33 8.87
C HIS A 232 13.95 -4.38 7.81
N ASP A 233 13.70 -5.64 8.20
CA ASP A 233 13.20 -6.67 7.28
C ASP A 233 11.75 -6.42 6.79
N ALA A 234 11.04 -5.42 7.30
CA ALA A 234 9.66 -5.13 6.94
C ALA A 234 9.50 -4.72 5.46
N ALA A 235 8.67 -5.46 4.74
CA ALA A 235 8.47 -5.33 3.30
C ALA A 235 6.99 -5.49 2.90
N THR A 236 6.60 -4.90 1.77
CA THR A 236 5.32 -5.22 1.09
C THR A 236 5.43 -6.58 0.40
N LEU A 237 4.30 -7.27 0.15
CA LEU A 237 4.28 -8.65 -0.36
C LEU A 237 3.08 -8.87 -1.29
N TRP A 238 3.32 -9.36 -2.51
CA TRP A 238 2.28 -9.63 -3.51
C TRP A 238 2.64 -10.79 -4.44
N VAL A 239 1.65 -11.28 -5.21
CA VAL A 239 1.83 -12.28 -6.26
C VAL A 239 1.90 -11.65 -7.65
N GLU A 240 2.65 -12.28 -8.55
CA GLU A 240 2.73 -11.95 -9.96
C GLU A 240 2.50 -13.18 -10.84
N ASN A 241 2.11 -12.94 -12.09
CA ASN A 241 2.03 -13.95 -13.16
C ASN A 241 1.23 -15.24 -12.82
N VAL A 242 0.30 -15.18 -11.87
CA VAL A 242 -0.47 -16.33 -11.36
C VAL A 242 -1.21 -17.06 -12.48
N ASN A 243 -0.89 -18.34 -12.66
CA ASN A 243 -1.48 -19.22 -13.67
C ASN A 243 -1.46 -20.69 -13.23
N SER A 244 -2.00 -21.62 -14.03
CA SER A 244 -2.08 -23.05 -13.69
C SER A 244 -0.73 -23.76 -13.56
N LYS A 245 0.37 -23.15 -14.05
CA LYS A 245 1.73 -23.68 -13.94
C LYS A 245 2.52 -23.10 -12.77
N GLY A 246 2.11 -21.99 -12.17
CA GLY A 246 2.90 -21.33 -11.13
C GLY A 246 2.49 -19.89 -10.83
N PHE A 247 3.28 -19.24 -9.98
CA PHE A 247 3.24 -17.81 -9.68
C PHE A 247 4.65 -17.31 -9.37
N GLU A 248 4.82 -15.99 -9.38
CA GLU A 248 5.97 -15.32 -8.78
C GLU A 248 5.50 -14.62 -7.50
N ALA A 249 6.35 -14.57 -6.48
CA ALA A 249 6.12 -13.78 -5.27
C ALA A 249 7.16 -12.66 -5.22
N CYS A 250 6.71 -11.44 -4.89
CA CYS A 250 7.56 -10.26 -4.83
C CYS A 250 7.53 -9.60 -3.45
N LEU A 251 8.67 -9.02 -3.05
CA LEU A 251 8.87 -8.23 -1.84
C LEU A 251 9.53 -6.89 -2.19
N ARG A 252 9.13 -5.79 -1.54
CA ARG A 252 9.83 -4.49 -1.60
C ARG A 252 10.07 -3.91 -0.21
N GLU A 253 11.24 -3.30 0.02
CA GLU A 253 11.55 -2.68 1.32
C GLU A 253 10.54 -1.57 1.66
N MET A 254 10.10 -1.53 2.93
CA MET A 254 9.07 -0.57 3.38
C MET A 254 9.63 0.83 3.67
N GLN A 255 10.95 1.02 3.64
CA GLN A 255 11.64 2.32 3.72
C GLN A 255 12.90 2.23 2.87
N ASN A 256 13.20 3.26 2.07
CA ASN A 256 14.31 3.17 1.12
C ASN A 256 15.67 3.17 1.86
N PHE A 257 16.53 2.21 1.50
CA PHE A 257 17.86 1.94 2.08
C PHE A 257 17.85 1.47 3.55
N ASP A 258 16.86 0.68 4.00
CA ASP A 258 16.71 0.29 5.42
C ASP A 258 17.81 -0.67 5.90
N GLY A 259 18.41 -1.47 5.01
CA GLY A 259 19.69 -2.12 5.31
C GLY A 259 20.07 -3.31 4.44
N LEU A 260 19.97 -4.51 5.01
CA LEU A 260 20.19 -5.79 4.37
C LEU A 260 19.08 -6.71 4.85
N HIS A 261 18.26 -7.18 3.92
CA HIS A 261 17.27 -8.21 4.13
C HIS A 261 17.92 -9.58 3.89
N GLU A 262 17.83 -10.49 4.86
CA GLU A 262 18.33 -11.86 4.70
C GLU A 262 17.49 -12.92 5.41
N ASN A 263 17.46 -14.12 4.81
CA ASN A 263 16.74 -15.29 5.35
C ASN A 263 15.23 -15.10 5.57
N ILE A 264 14.60 -14.18 4.84
CA ILE A 264 13.14 -14.10 4.71
C ILE A 264 12.66 -15.30 3.88
N THR A 265 11.54 -15.89 4.30
CA THR A 265 10.79 -16.89 3.54
C THR A 265 9.35 -16.42 3.36
N VAL A 266 8.66 -16.88 2.32
CA VAL A 266 7.24 -16.60 2.13
C VAL A 266 6.45 -17.90 2.28
N ASN A 267 5.58 -17.91 3.29
CA ASN A 267 4.59 -18.95 3.52
C ASN A 267 3.47 -18.76 2.50
N TRP A 268 3.15 -19.78 1.73
CA TRP A 268 2.13 -19.71 0.69
C TRP A 268 1.15 -20.88 0.73
N ILE A 269 -0.07 -20.61 0.25
CA ILE A 269 -1.06 -21.64 -0.08
C ILE A 269 -1.71 -21.28 -1.42
N ALA A 270 -1.88 -22.28 -2.28
CA ALA A 270 -2.55 -22.18 -3.57
C ALA A 270 -3.64 -23.27 -3.71
N TYR A 271 -4.82 -22.91 -4.23
CA TYR A 271 -5.91 -23.86 -4.52
C TYR A 271 -6.86 -23.36 -5.62
N GLU A 272 -7.49 -24.27 -6.38
CA GLU A 272 -8.61 -23.91 -7.27
C GLU A 272 -9.94 -23.79 -6.53
N SER A 273 -10.20 -24.73 -5.61
CA SER A 273 -11.38 -24.71 -4.73
C SER A 273 -11.09 -25.53 -3.49
N LEU A 274 -11.42 -24.98 -2.32
CA LEU A 274 -11.40 -25.73 -1.08
C LEU A 274 -12.61 -26.69 -1.09
N GLN A 275 -12.42 -27.97 -1.38
CA GLN A 275 -13.55 -28.93 -1.36
C GLN A 275 -14.19 -29.10 0.04
N ASN A 276 -13.51 -28.63 1.09
CA ASN A 276 -14.03 -28.54 2.46
C ASN A 276 -14.67 -27.18 2.80
N ALA A 277 -14.77 -26.24 1.86
CA ALA A 277 -15.31 -24.88 2.04
C ALA A 277 -16.66 -24.83 2.78
N ALA A 278 -17.57 -25.73 2.44
CA ALA A 278 -18.90 -25.84 3.06
C ALA A 278 -18.85 -26.08 4.59
N LYS A 279 -17.77 -26.70 5.11
CA LYS A 279 -17.58 -26.92 6.56
C LYS A 279 -17.10 -25.66 7.31
N LEU A 280 -16.66 -24.64 6.58
CA LEU A 280 -15.98 -23.45 7.13
C LEU A 280 -16.69 -22.12 6.77
N LYS A 281 -17.85 -22.19 6.08
CA LYS A 281 -18.53 -21.03 5.46
C LYS A 281 -17.57 -20.13 4.67
N THR A 282 -16.60 -20.68 3.93
CA THR A 282 -15.64 -19.84 3.19
C THR A 282 -16.26 -19.27 1.91
N ASN A 283 -16.34 -17.95 1.80
CA ASN A 283 -16.45 -17.28 0.51
C ASN A 283 -15.04 -17.01 -0.04
N GLN A 284 -14.88 -17.10 -1.35
CA GLN A 284 -13.63 -16.87 -2.06
C GLN A 284 -13.92 -15.97 -3.28
N GLN A 285 -13.20 -14.86 -3.40
CA GLN A 285 -13.49 -13.83 -4.39
C GLN A 285 -12.19 -13.21 -4.90
N VAL A 286 -12.19 -12.76 -6.15
CA VAL A 286 -11.19 -11.83 -6.68
C VAL A 286 -11.86 -10.47 -6.82
N VAL A 287 -11.21 -9.43 -6.30
CA VAL A 287 -11.63 -8.03 -6.42
C VAL A 287 -10.70 -7.35 -7.42
N ASP A 288 -11.27 -6.78 -8.47
CA ASP A 288 -10.53 -6.14 -9.57
C ASP A 288 -10.51 -4.63 -9.32
N PHE A 289 -9.33 -4.07 -9.04
CA PHE A 289 -9.08 -2.64 -8.94
C PHE A 289 -8.49 -2.16 -10.28
N PRO A 290 -9.25 -1.39 -11.10
CA PRO A 290 -8.78 -0.98 -12.43
C PRO A 290 -7.67 0.09 -12.38
N ASN A 291 -7.62 0.88 -11.29
CA ASN A 291 -6.66 1.98 -11.05
C ASN A 291 -6.56 2.98 -12.23
N ASP A 292 -7.69 3.23 -12.90
CA ASP A 292 -7.86 4.12 -14.05
C ASP A 292 -8.10 5.59 -13.67
N GLU A 293 -8.67 5.85 -12.50
CA GLU A 293 -8.73 7.17 -11.86
C GLU A 293 -7.51 7.43 -10.94
N SER A 294 -7.35 8.69 -10.49
CA SER A 294 -6.43 8.98 -9.36
C SER A 294 -7.10 8.61 -8.02
N PRO A 295 -6.36 8.08 -7.04
CA PRO A 295 -6.94 7.72 -5.74
C PRO A 295 -7.36 8.97 -4.96
N LYS A 296 -8.33 8.82 -4.06
CA LYS A 296 -9.00 9.96 -3.41
C LYS A 296 -8.23 10.45 -2.18
N GLU A 297 -8.11 11.76 -2.03
CA GLU A 297 -7.39 12.40 -0.92
C GLU A 297 -8.03 12.06 0.44
N ASP A 298 -9.37 12.06 0.51
CA ASP A 298 -10.14 11.63 1.69
C ASP A 298 -9.95 10.13 2.03
N TYR A 299 -9.50 9.33 1.05
CA TYR A 299 -9.10 7.93 1.22
C TYR A 299 -7.58 7.79 1.45
N HIS A 300 -6.91 8.85 1.90
CA HIS A 300 -5.44 8.91 2.12
C HIS A 300 -4.64 8.49 0.88
N ASN A 301 -5.16 8.77 -0.33
CA ASN A 301 -4.61 8.34 -1.62
C ASN A 301 -4.51 6.80 -1.76
N ALA A 302 -5.47 6.06 -1.19
CA ALA A 302 -5.70 4.65 -1.48
C ALA A 302 -6.88 4.45 -2.44
N PHE A 303 -6.84 3.37 -3.21
CA PHE A 303 -8.01 2.86 -3.93
C PHE A 303 -8.81 1.95 -2.99
N CYS A 304 -10.10 2.22 -2.80
CA CYS A 304 -10.93 1.49 -1.84
C CYS A 304 -12.31 1.15 -2.42
N GLN A 305 -12.74 -0.09 -2.23
CA GLN A 305 -13.99 -0.66 -2.74
C GLN A 305 -14.76 -1.40 -1.62
N ASP A 306 -16.09 -1.27 -1.61
CA ASP A 306 -16.97 -1.93 -0.63
C ASP A 306 -17.56 -3.21 -1.21
N GLU A 307 -17.09 -4.35 -0.71
CA GLU A 307 -17.45 -5.68 -1.20
C GLU A 307 -18.55 -6.32 -0.38
N GLN A 308 -19.69 -6.62 -1.02
CA GLN A 308 -20.84 -7.27 -0.39
C GLN A 308 -20.62 -8.78 -0.28
N LEU A 309 -20.86 -9.32 0.90
CA LEU A 309 -20.69 -10.74 1.20
C LEU A 309 -21.91 -11.53 0.69
N PRO A 310 -21.73 -12.61 -0.12
CA PRO A 310 -22.84 -13.26 -0.84
C PRO A 310 -23.98 -13.78 0.03
N SER A 311 -23.66 -14.14 1.27
CA SER A 311 -24.60 -14.22 2.39
C SER A 311 -23.91 -13.60 3.60
N ALA A 312 -24.68 -12.97 4.49
CA ALA A 312 -24.06 -12.22 5.58
C ALA A 312 -23.65 -13.11 6.76
N TYR A 313 -22.49 -12.80 7.32
CA TYR A 313 -21.78 -13.67 8.23
C TYR A 313 -22.21 -13.59 9.68
N SER A 314 -22.58 -14.73 10.24
CA SER A 314 -23.14 -14.90 11.58
C SER A 314 -22.24 -14.54 12.80
N THR A 315 -21.04 -13.99 12.56
CA THR A 315 -20.19 -13.05 13.36
C THR A 315 -19.09 -12.50 12.40
N VAL A 316 -18.40 -11.39 12.67
CA VAL A 316 -17.35 -10.83 11.78
C VAL A 316 -16.39 -11.92 11.31
N PRO A 317 -16.29 -12.19 10.00
CA PRO A 317 -15.45 -13.26 9.49
C PRO A 317 -13.97 -12.91 9.70
N THR A 318 -13.11 -13.92 9.65
CA THR A 318 -11.68 -13.68 9.40
C THR A 318 -11.53 -13.50 7.89
N ILE A 319 -10.95 -12.39 7.43
CA ILE A 319 -10.62 -12.19 6.02
C ILE A 319 -9.11 -12.27 5.86
N ILE A 320 -8.66 -13.19 5.02
CA ILE A 320 -7.30 -13.21 4.50
C ILE A 320 -7.34 -12.68 3.06
N ILE A 321 -6.37 -11.85 2.70
CA ILE A 321 -6.24 -11.23 1.37
C ILE A 321 -4.84 -11.46 0.80
N SER A 322 -4.70 -11.36 -0.51
CA SER A 322 -3.41 -11.33 -1.21
C SER A 322 -3.54 -10.54 -2.50
N SER A 323 -2.76 -9.47 -2.64
CA SER A 323 -2.70 -8.61 -3.82
C SER A 323 -1.76 -9.15 -4.91
N GLY A 324 -1.95 -8.71 -6.15
CA GLY A 324 -1.10 -8.99 -7.31
C GLY A 324 -1.66 -8.39 -8.61
N HIS A 325 -0.88 -8.21 -9.67
CA HIS A 325 -1.40 -7.56 -10.90
C HIS A 325 -2.31 -8.45 -11.76
N ILE A 326 -3.17 -7.82 -12.57
CA ILE A 326 -3.99 -8.54 -13.56
C ILE A 326 -3.08 -9.17 -14.64
N SER A 327 -2.92 -10.50 -14.63
CA SER A 327 -1.93 -11.23 -15.44
C SER A 327 -2.20 -11.35 -16.95
N GLN A 328 -2.87 -10.39 -17.59
CA GLN A 328 -3.17 -10.41 -19.03
C GLN A 328 -3.05 -9.06 -19.76
N GLY A 329 -2.57 -9.10 -21.00
CA GLY A 329 -3.04 -8.25 -22.12
C GLY A 329 -2.45 -6.84 -22.31
N LEU A 330 -1.95 -6.17 -21.27
CA LEU A 330 -1.47 -4.79 -21.38
C LEU A 330 0.06 -4.72 -21.56
N SER A 331 0.51 -3.97 -22.56
CA SER A 331 1.92 -3.67 -22.83
C SER A 331 2.53 -2.64 -21.88
N ASP A 332 1.69 -1.88 -21.18
CA ASP A 332 2.06 -0.60 -20.55
C ASP A 332 2.16 -0.73 -19.01
N ARG A 333 2.42 -1.94 -18.53
CA ARG A 333 2.61 -2.24 -17.10
C ARG A 333 4.04 -1.98 -16.64
N LEU A 334 4.20 -1.75 -15.33
CA LEU A 334 5.49 -1.91 -14.69
C LEU A 334 5.95 -3.37 -14.77
N ILE A 335 7.25 -3.54 -14.93
CA ILE A 335 7.91 -4.81 -14.63
C ILE A 335 7.95 -4.90 -13.09
N PRO A 336 7.63 -6.04 -12.44
CA PRO A 336 7.38 -6.09 -11.00
C PRO A 336 8.49 -5.53 -10.12
N GLU A 337 9.75 -5.59 -10.58
CA GLU A 337 10.94 -5.09 -9.88
C GLU A 337 10.95 -3.56 -9.68
N PHE A 338 10.02 -2.83 -10.32
CA PHE A 338 9.81 -1.40 -10.11
C PHE A 338 8.54 -1.05 -9.32
N ASN A 339 7.68 -2.03 -9.02
CA ASN A 339 6.39 -1.82 -8.34
C ASN A 339 6.41 -2.27 -6.86
N SER A 340 5.33 -2.00 -6.13
CA SER A 340 5.04 -2.38 -4.75
C SER A 340 3.53 -2.34 -4.55
N ILE A 341 2.94 -3.37 -3.91
CA ILE A 341 1.52 -3.35 -3.55
C ILE A 341 1.34 -3.58 -2.05
N ALA A 342 0.57 -2.72 -1.40
CA ALA A 342 0.06 -2.93 -0.05
C ALA A 342 -1.47 -2.96 -0.05
N SER A 343 -2.08 -4.00 0.50
CA SER A 343 -3.53 -4.13 0.63
C SER A 343 -3.96 -4.46 2.06
N TRP A 344 -5.13 -3.97 2.48
CA TRP A 344 -5.69 -4.17 3.82
C TRP A 344 -7.22 -4.03 3.81
N VAL A 345 -7.87 -4.55 4.85
CA VAL A 345 -9.33 -4.46 5.03
C VAL A 345 -9.66 -3.27 5.94
N GLU A 346 -9.94 -2.12 5.34
CA GLU A 346 -10.16 -0.84 6.02
C GLU A 346 -11.36 -0.84 6.97
N SER A 347 -12.46 -1.47 6.57
CA SER A 347 -13.56 -1.73 7.48
C SER A 347 -14.10 -3.12 7.21
N ILE A 348 -14.52 -3.82 8.26
CA ILE A 348 -15.07 -5.16 8.12
C ILE A 348 -16.26 -5.29 9.05
N ASN A 349 -17.40 -5.60 8.43
CA ASN A 349 -18.56 -6.10 9.14
C ASN A 349 -18.92 -7.46 8.52
N THR A 350 -20.18 -7.86 8.59
CA THR A 350 -20.62 -9.19 8.12
C THR A 350 -21.56 -9.18 6.93
N THR A 351 -22.07 -8.01 6.55
CA THR A 351 -22.74 -7.79 5.25
C THR A 351 -21.72 -7.41 4.19
N TYR A 352 -20.69 -6.66 4.55
CA TYR A 352 -19.68 -6.17 3.62
C TYR A 352 -18.32 -6.00 4.30
N TYR A 353 -17.27 -5.83 3.48
CA TYR A 353 -15.95 -5.38 3.89
C TYR A 353 -15.44 -4.31 2.91
N ARG A 354 -14.84 -3.23 3.43
CA ARG A 354 -14.09 -2.28 2.62
C ARG A 354 -12.68 -2.80 2.43
N LEU A 355 -12.32 -3.07 1.19
CA LEU A 355 -10.98 -3.46 0.79
C LEU A 355 -10.25 -2.24 0.23
N CYS A 356 -9.04 -1.97 0.71
CA CYS A 356 -8.21 -0.88 0.23
C CYS A 356 -6.85 -1.39 -0.26
N VAL A 357 -6.29 -0.68 -1.25
CA VAL A 357 -4.99 -0.96 -1.85
C VAL A 357 -4.23 0.33 -2.16
N LYS A 358 -2.91 0.28 -2.01
CA LYS A 358 -1.95 1.26 -2.52
C LYS A 358 -0.90 0.57 -3.40
N GLU A 359 -0.41 1.32 -4.36
CA GLU A 359 0.54 0.91 -5.39
C GLU A 359 1.52 2.07 -5.67
N ILE A 360 2.75 1.78 -6.10
CA ILE A 360 3.69 2.82 -6.55
C ILE A 360 3.18 3.45 -7.86
N HIS A 361 3.11 4.79 -7.89
CA HIS A 361 2.76 5.54 -9.08
C HIS A 361 3.83 5.44 -10.19
N LYS A 362 3.39 5.23 -11.44
CA LYS A 362 4.22 5.18 -12.66
C LYS A 362 3.93 6.39 -13.58
N PRO A 363 4.77 6.69 -14.59
CA PRO A 363 4.57 7.85 -15.48
C PRO A 363 3.19 7.94 -16.16
N ASN A 364 2.54 6.79 -16.36
CA ASN A 364 1.23 6.65 -16.99
C ASN A 364 0.11 6.28 -15.99
N GLY A 365 0.23 6.63 -14.70
CA GLY A 365 -0.78 6.37 -13.66
C GLY A 365 -0.40 5.22 -12.72
N TYR A 366 -1.17 4.13 -12.75
CA TYR A 366 -1.04 2.94 -11.89
C TYR A 366 -1.30 1.67 -12.71
N ASP A 367 -1.04 0.47 -12.19
CA ASP A 367 -1.42 -0.79 -12.82
C ASP A 367 -2.75 -1.36 -12.30
N PRO A 368 -3.51 -2.09 -13.14
CA PRO A 368 -4.69 -2.80 -12.65
C PRO A 368 -4.29 -3.92 -11.67
N VAL A 369 -4.72 -3.79 -10.42
CA VAL A 369 -4.45 -4.73 -9.32
C VAL A 369 -5.62 -5.68 -9.12
N LYS A 370 -5.31 -6.93 -8.80
CA LYS A 370 -6.23 -7.93 -8.27
C LYS A 370 -5.94 -8.18 -6.81
N VAL A 371 -6.99 -8.23 -6.00
CA VAL A 371 -6.90 -8.71 -4.62
C VAL A 371 -7.74 -9.96 -4.47
N THR A 372 -7.05 -11.07 -4.24
CA THR A 372 -7.66 -12.37 -3.92
C THR A 372 -8.06 -12.37 -2.45
N THR A 373 -9.28 -12.78 -2.13
CA THR A 373 -9.84 -12.76 -0.78
C THR A 373 -10.41 -14.12 -0.37
N LEU A 374 -10.18 -14.49 0.88
CA LEU A 374 -10.72 -15.67 1.55
C LEU A 374 -11.44 -15.21 2.83
N VAL A 375 -12.76 -15.17 2.76
CA VAL A 375 -13.63 -14.78 3.87
C VAL A 375 -14.04 -16.04 4.62
N ILE A 376 -13.37 -16.31 5.74
CA ILE A 376 -13.68 -17.47 6.59
C ILE A 376 -14.71 -17.06 7.64
N GLY A 377 -15.95 -17.48 7.41
CA GLY A 377 -17.00 -17.37 8.40
C GLY A 377 -16.68 -18.11 9.68
N LYS A 378 -17.24 -17.64 10.79
CA LYS A 378 -17.61 -18.59 11.84
C LYS A 378 -18.78 -19.40 11.31
N LEU A 379 -18.74 -20.72 11.47
CA LEU A 379 -19.94 -21.38 12.01
C LEU A 379 -20.23 -20.64 13.31
N HIS A 380 -21.39 -20.00 13.42
CA HIS A 380 -21.67 -19.09 14.54
C HIS A 380 -21.77 -19.92 15.81
N ASP A 381 -20.63 -20.11 16.48
CA ASP A 381 -20.47 -20.96 17.64
C ASP A 381 -20.09 -20.13 18.88
N GLY A 382 -20.37 -20.66 20.06
CA GLY A 382 -19.99 -19.97 21.28
C GLY A 382 -20.17 -20.82 22.52
N VAL A 383 -19.42 -20.46 23.56
CA VAL A 383 -19.63 -20.93 24.93
C VAL A 383 -19.91 -19.72 25.80
N ALA A 384 -21.04 -19.76 26.49
CA ALA A 384 -21.46 -18.72 27.41
C ALA A 384 -21.97 -19.33 28.72
N PHE A 385 -22.21 -18.48 29.71
CA PHE A 385 -22.88 -18.87 30.94
C PHE A 385 -24.02 -17.91 31.29
N ILE A 386 -24.99 -18.46 32.02
CA ILE A 386 -26.09 -17.77 32.69
C ILE A 386 -26.05 -18.21 34.16
N THR A 387 -26.14 -17.25 35.09
CA THR A 387 -26.28 -17.56 36.52
C THR A 387 -27.76 -17.45 36.89
N TYR A 388 -28.27 -18.50 37.53
CA TYR A 388 -29.65 -18.68 37.93
C TYR A 388 -29.73 -18.79 39.46
N SER A 389 -30.65 -18.07 40.08
CA SER A 389 -30.79 -17.88 41.53
C SER A 389 -31.99 -18.66 42.07
N ALA A 390 -32.11 -18.80 43.40
CA ALA A 390 -33.23 -19.53 44.01
C ALA A 390 -34.60 -18.85 43.80
N ASP A 391 -34.62 -17.55 43.52
CA ASP A 391 -35.81 -16.73 43.30
C ASP A 391 -36.08 -16.40 41.81
N ASP A 392 -35.30 -16.97 40.87
CA ASP A 392 -35.49 -16.75 39.43
C ASP A 392 -36.44 -17.81 38.85
N ASP A 393 -37.57 -17.43 38.24
CA ASP A 393 -38.42 -18.40 37.50
C ASP A 393 -37.70 -18.89 36.22
N TYR A 394 -37.11 -17.97 35.45
CA TYR A 394 -36.29 -18.25 34.28
C TYR A 394 -35.27 -17.13 34.02
N ARG A 395 -34.22 -17.43 33.23
CA ARG A 395 -33.16 -16.48 32.91
C ARG A 395 -32.84 -16.49 31.42
N CYS A 396 -33.16 -15.39 30.75
CA CYS A 396 -32.81 -15.15 29.35
C CYS A 396 -31.44 -14.47 29.19
N LYS A 397 -30.73 -14.82 28.12
CA LYS A 397 -29.57 -14.08 27.64
C LYS A 397 -29.65 -13.94 26.13
N ARG A 398 -29.49 -12.71 25.65
CA ARG A 398 -29.39 -12.43 24.22
C ARG A 398 -27.98 -12.78 23.73
N PHE A 399 -27.93 -13.41 22.57
CA PHE A 399 -26.75 -13.80 21.82
C PHE A 399 -26.86 -13.18 20.45
N ASP A 400 -26.46 -11.92 20.38
CA ASP A 400 -26.28 -11.23 19.12
C ASP A 400 -25.29 -12.03 18.27
N PHE A 401 -25.71 -12.33 17.04
CA PHE A 401 -24.75 -12.43 15.94
C PHE A 401 -24.29 -10.98 15.66
N ASP A 402 -23.31 -10.79 14.78
CA ASP A 402 -22.92 -9.42 14.45
C ASP A 402 -24.12 -8.58 13.97
N PRO A 403 -24.23 -7.29 14.35
CA PRO A 403 -25.37 -6.46 13.96
C PRO A 403 -25.52 -6.35 12.43
N SER A 404 -24.44 -6.52 11.70
CA SER A 404 -24.37 -6.59 10.24
C SER A 404 -24.73 -7.98 9.65
N SER A 405 -25.14 -8.99 10.42
CA SER A 405 -25.12 -10.39 9.95
C SER A 405 -26.38 -10.83 9.21
N LYS A 406 -26.93 -10.01 8.31
CA LYS A 406 -28.21 -10.25 7.61
C LYS A 406 -28.25 -11.53 6.73
N ALA A 407 -28.25 -12.71 7.35
CA ALA A 407 -28.34 -14.05 6.78
C ALA A 407 -29.39 -14.13 5.67
N THR A 408 -29.16 -14.91 4.61
CA THR A 408 -29.96 -14.86 3.39
C THR A 408 -31.32 -15.57 3.53
N ASP A 409 -31.32 -16.81 3.98
CA ASP A 409 -32.49 -17.64 4.29
C ASP A 409 -32.80 -17.65 5.81
N ASN A 410 -33.68 -18.56 6.23
CA ASN A 410 -33.99 -18.90 7.60
C ASN A 410 -32.77 -19.50 8.31
N VAL A 411 -32.34 -18.85 9.39
CA VAL A 411 -31.31 -19.38 10.28
C VAL A 411 -31.92 -20.42 11.23
N HIS A 412 -31.27 -21.58 11.30
CA HIS A 412 -31.45 -22.61 12.31
C HIS A 412 -30.35 -22.44 13.36
N VAL A 413 -30.69 -22.70 14.61
CA VAL A 413 -29.75 -22.60 15.74
C VAL A 413 -29.94 -23.82 16.62
N GLN A 414 -28.85 -24.39 17.11
CA GLN A 414 -28.87 -25.55 18.00
C GLN A 414 -28.19 -25.20 19.33
N LEU A 415 -28.88 -25.47 20.44
CA LEU A 415 -28.36 -25.28 21.80
C LEU A 415 -27.90 -26.60 22.41
N ARG A 416 -26.88 -26.51 23.26
CA ARG A 416 -26.43 -27.58 24.14
C ARG A 416 -26.13 -27.02 25.53
N LEU A 417 -26.86 -27.50 26.53
CA LEU A 417 -26.54 -27.25 27.93
C LEU A 417 -25.33 -28.06 28.39
N ARG A 418 -24.49 -27.45 29.23
CA ARG A 418 -23.43 -28.10 30.00
C ARG A 418 -23.54 -27.70 31.47
N LEU A 419 -23.74 -28.70 32.32
CA LEU A 419 -23.95 -28.54 33.76
C LEU A 419 -22.85 -29.30 34.52
N LEU A 420 -22.59 -28.88 35.76
CA LEU A 420 -21.65 -29.53 36.69
C LEU A 420 -22.37 -30.17 37.91
N ALA A 421 -23.70 -30.18 37.91
CA ALA A 421 -24.54 -30.64 39.02
C ALA A 421 -25.78 -31.40 38.51
N TYR A 422 -26.44 -32.14 39.41
CA TYR A 422 -27.50 -33.12 39.11
C TYR A 422 -28.88 -32.56 38.70
N ASN A 423 -29.03 -31.25 38.51
CA ASN A 423 -30.33 -30.64 38.23
C ASN A 423 -30.63 -30.65 36.73
N VAL A 424 -31.89 -30.91 36.35
CA VAL A 424 -32.32 -30.82 34.95
C VAL A 424 -32.55 -29.36 34.59
N ALA A 425 -31.80 -28.82 33.63
CA ALA A 425 -32.10 -27.55 33.00
C ALA A 425 -32.75 -27.78 31.62
N VAL A 426 -33.65 -26.90 31.21
CA VAL A 426 -34.13 -26.79 29.83
C VAL A 426 -33.63 -25.48 29.22
N SER A 427 -33.26 -25.52 27.95
CA SER A 427 -32.85 -24.34 27.19
C SER A 427 -33.64 -24.24 25.90
N TRP A 428 -34.24 -23.09 25.67
CA TRP A 428 -34.98 -22.79 24.46
C TRP A 428 -34.41 -21.54 23.79
N ILE A 429 -34.76 -21.37 22.51
CA ILE A 429 -34.50 -20.13 21.81
C ILE A 429 -35.79 -19.34 21.76
N GLU A 430 -35.81 -18.31 22.60
CA GLU A 430 -36.86 -17.29 22.69
C GLU A 430 -37.06 -16.60 21.34
N SER A 431 -36.03 -16.42 20.51
CA SER A 431 -36.26 -16.17 19.08
C SER A 431 -34.96 -16.34 18.29
N VAL A 432 -35.06 -16.77 17.02
CA VAL A 432 -33.94 -16.73 16.04
C VAL A 432 -34.19 -15.63 15.03
N SER A 433 -33.19 -14.80 14.74
CA SER A 433 -33.19 -13.80 13.66
C SER A 433 -31.92 -13.90 12.84
N LYS A 434 -31.95 -13.30 11.65
CA LYS A 434 -30.77 -13.07 10.81
C LYS A 434 -29.60 -12.42 11.60
N VAL A 435 -29.89 -11.48 12.52
CA VAL A 435 -28.90 -10.74 13.33
C VAL A 435 -28.71 -11.25 14.78
N GLY A 436 -29.15 -12.46 15.12
CA GLY A 436 -28.92 -13.04 16.46
C GLY A 436 -30.11 -13.81 17.02
N PHE A 437 -29.90 -14.45 18.17
CA PHE A 437 -30.91 -15.20 18.88
C PHE A 437 -30.95 -14.84 20.37
N THR A 438 -32.09 -15.04 21.03
CA THR A 438 -32.16 -15.00 22.50
C THR A 438 -32.37 -16.41 22.99
N ALA A 439 -31.49 -16.90 23.87
CA ALA A 439 -31.66 -18.21 24.50
C ALA A 439 -31.85 -18.06 26.00
N CYS A 440 -32.78 -18.83 26.53
CA CYS A 440 -33.22 -18.75 27.90
C CYS A 440 -33.14 -20.12 28.56
N VAL A 441 -32.96 -20.11 29.87
CA VAL A 441 -32.82 -21.32 30.68
C VAL A 441 -33.73 -21.27 31.90
N THR A 442 -34.29 -22.42 32.25
CA THR A 442 -34.85 -22.66 33.58
C THR A 442 -34.44 -24.04 34.09
N VAL A 443 -34.45 -24.23 35.42
CA VAL A 443 -34.11 -25.50 36.07
C VAL A 443 -35.32 -26.11 36.75
N SER A 444 -35.40 -27.44 36.68
CA SER A 444 -36.40 -28.23 37.38
C SER A 444 -35.92 -28.54 38.79
N GLY A 445 -36.72 -28.13 39.78
CA GLY A 445 -36.50 -28.40 41.20
C GLY A 445 -35.84 -27.23 41.96
N PRO A 446 -36.08 -27.11 43.28
CA PRO A 446 -35.55 -26.01 44.09
C PRO A 446 -34.02 -26.08 44.19
N ILE A 447 -33.36 -24.92 44.11
CA ILE A 447 -31.90 -24.83 44.22
C ILE A 447 -31.50 -24.12 45.53
N ASN A 448 -30.60 -24.75 46.28
CA ASN A 448 -30.18 -24.25 47.60
C ASN A 448 -29.01 -23.24 47.53
N GLN A 449 -28.41 -23.07 46.34
CA GLN A 449 -27.35 -22.11 46.02
C GLN A 449 -27.47 -21.70 44.54
N PRO A 450 -27.00 -20.50 44.13
CA PRO A 450 -27.02 -20.09 42.72
C PRO A 450 -26.25 -21.05 41.81
N LEU A 451 -26.80 -21.35 40.64
CA LEU A 451 -26.23 -22.29 39.67
C LEU A 451 -25.72 -21.55 38.43
N THR A 452 -24.47 -21.80 38.05
CA THR A 452 -23.92 -21.36 36.76
C THR A 452 -24.17 -22.42 35.69
N ILE A 453 -25.03 -22.07 34.74
CA ILE A 453 -25.45 -22.91 33.62
C ILE A 453 -24.63 -22.51 32.39
N TYR A 454 -23.86 -23.44 31.82
CA TYR A 454 -23.13 -23.18 30.57
C TYR A 454 -23.99 -23.56 29.36
N LEU A 455 -23.96 -22.70 28.35
CA LEU A 455 -24.59 -22.89 27.04
C LEU A 455 -23.48 -22.96 25.99
N THR A 456 -23.46 -24.04 25.22
CA THR A 456 -22.77 -24.11 23.93
C THR A 456 -23.81 -24.01 22.83
N TRP A 457 -23.54 -23.27 21.77
CA TRP A 457 -24.48 -23.06 20.66
C TRP A 457 -23.79 -23.10 19.30
N ILE A 458 -24.57 -23.35 18.25
CA ILE A 458 -24.17 -23.25 16.83
C ILE A 458 -25.35 -22.73 15.99
N ALA A 459 -25.11 -21.91 14.96
CA ALA A 459 -26.15 -21.43 14.04
C ALA A 459 -25.74 -21.46 12.56
N PHE A 460 -26.69 -21.67 11.65
CA PHE A 460 -26.50 -21.90 10.21
C PHE A 460 -27.83 -21.72 9.42
N GLU A 461 -27.79 -21.50 8.11
CA GLU A 461 -28.96 -21.40 7.21
C GLU A 461 -29.36 -22.76 6.62
N SER A 462 -30.58 -22.90 6.10
CA SER A 462 -31.01 -24.16 5.44
C SER A 462 -30.11 -24.51 4.25
N ALA A 463 -29.58 -23.50 3.55
CA ALA A 463 -28.66 -23.66 2.43
C ALA A 463 -27.32 -24.30 2.83
N ASP A 464 -26.82 -24.08 4.05
CA ASP A 464 -25.51 -24.56 4.53
C ASP A 464 -25.43 -26.09 4.63
N VAL A 465 -26.56 -26.81 4.63
CA VAL A 465 -26.61 -28.28 4.77
C VAL A 465 -27.16 -29.00 3.52
N ASN A 466 -27.47 -28.27 2.45
CA ASN A 466 -28.02 -28.87 1.23
C ASN A 466 -27.05 -29.90 0.63
N GLY A 467 -27.54 -31.12 0.40
CA GLY A 467 -26.76 -32.24 -0.15
C GLY A 467 -26.04 -33.11 0.88
N VAL A 468 -25.94 -32.69 2.16
CA VAL A 468 -25.30 -33.47 3.24
C VAL A 468 -26.19 -33.73 4.45
N GLY A 469 -27.30 -32.99 4.61
CA GLY A 469 -28.25 -33.17 5.69
C GLY A 469 -29.63 -32.62 5.36
N LEU A 470 -30.45 -32.44 6.39
CA LEU A 470 -31.78 -31.83 6.30
C LEU A 470 -31.98 -30.85 7.46
N ALA A 471 -32.09 -29.56 7.15
CA ALA A 471 -32.53 -28.54 8.08
C ALA A 471 -33.96 -28.10 7.71
N ARG A 472 -34.86 -28.07 8.69
CA ARG A 472 -36.27 -27.77 8.46
C ARG A 472 -36.95 -27.29 9.76
N ALA A 473 -37.49 -26.07 9.72
CA ALA A 473 -38.49 -25.63 10.69
C ALA A 473 -39.84 -26.28 10.37
N SER A 474 -40.62 -26.64 11.41
CA SER A 474 -41.95 -27.21 11.27
C SER A 474 -42.85 -26.77 12.41
N ASN A 475 -43.96 -26.10 12.12
CA ASN A 475 -44.91 -25.62 13.13
C ASN A 475 -45.58 -26.79 13.83
N ILE A 476 -45.80 -26.66 15.14
CA ILE A 476 -46.47 -27.68 15.95
C ILE A 476 -47.87 -27.18 16.36
N PRO A 477 -48.93 -28.00 16.23
CA PRO A 477 -50.30 -27.49 16.38
C PRO A 477 -50.59 -27.10 17.83
N PHE A 478 -51.10 -25.89 18.03
CA PHE A 478 -51.41 -25.28 19.34
C PHE A 478 -51.91 -26.27 20.40
N TRP A 479 -51.26 -26.25 21.57
CA TRP A 479 -51.57 -27.06 22.73
C TRP A 479 -51.38 -26.21 23.99
N THR A 480 -52.18 -26.46 25.01
CA THR A 480 -52.20 -25.66 26.25
C THR A 480 -51.45 -26.30 27.41
N THR A 481 -51.30 -27.62 27.40
CA THR A 481 -50.69 -28.41 28.48
C THR A 481 -50.07 -29.69 27.91
N GLY A 482 -49.05 -30.23 28.59
CA GLY A 482 -48.34 -31.42 28.15
C GLY A 482 -47.41 -31.15 26.96
N SER A 483 -47.01 -32.22 26.27
CA SER A 483 -46.08 -32.18 25.15
C SER A 483 -46.79 -32.54 23.85
N GLN A 484 -46.70 -31.67 22.86
CA GLN A 484 -47.24 -31.87 21.52
C GLN A 484 -46.11 -32.18 20.56
N CYS A 485 -46.24 -33.25 19.77
CA CYS A 485 -45.19 -33.68 18.87
C CYS A 485 -45.69 -34.04 17.46
N ILE A 486 -44.79 -34.00 16.46
CA ILE A 486 -45.10 -34.16 15.03
C ILE A 486 -44.15 -35.13 14.33
N ASP A 487 -44.62 -35.78 13.25
CA ASP A 487 -43.81 -36.60 12.35
C ASP A 487 -43.10 -35.76 11.27
N ILE A 488 -41.80 -35.96 11.12
CA ILE A 488 -40.95 -35.38 10.07
C ILE A 488 -40.52 -36.47 9.10
N ARG A 489 -40.89 -36.33 7.82
CA ARG A 489 -40.34 -37.13 6.71
C ARG A 489 -39.21 -36.36 6.02
N THR A 490 -38.15 -37.07 5.62
CA THR A 490 -36.89 -36.47 5.17
C THR A 490 -36.84 -36.13 3.67
N GLY A 491 -37.84 -36.54 2.90
CA GLY A 491 -37.93 -36.33 1.44
C GLY A 491 -37.04 -37.30 0.66
N ASN A 492 -35.76 -37.40 1.01
CA ASN A 492 -34.79 -38.35 0.46
C ASN A 492 -34.45 -39.44 1.47
N THR A 493 -34.18 -40.66 1.00
CA THR A 493 -33.72 -41.77 1.83
C THR A 493 -32.22 -41.67 2.07
N PHE A 494 -31.78 -41.60 3.33
CA PHE A 494 -30.36 -41.63 3.67
C PHE A 494 -29.76 -43.04 3.48
N SER A 495 -28.47 -43.12 3.14
CA SER A 495 -27.74 -44.39 2.95
C SER A 495 -27.59 -45.23 4.23
N SER A 496 -27.72 -44.59 5.39
CA SER A 496 -27.86 -45.21 6.71
C SER A 496 -28.71 -44.30 7.60
N ALA A 497 -29.22 -44.80 8.75
CA ALA A 497 -30.02 -43.97 9.64
C ALA A 497 -29.16 -42.85 10.26
N PRO A 498 -29.60 -41.58 10.26
CA PRO A 498 -28.78 -40.46 10.69
C PRO A 498 -28.42 -40.58 12.17
N SER A 499 -27.12 -40.64 12.47
CA SER A 499 -26.59 -40.97 13.80
C SER A 499 -26.74 -39.85 14.83
N LEU A 500 -27.14 -38.65 14.41
CA LEU A 500 -27.33 -37.46 15.23
C LEU A 500 -28.58 -36.72 14.73
N VAL A 501 -29.49 -36.40 15.65
CA VAL A 501 -30.66 -35.55 15.40
C VAL A 501 -30.64 -34.42 16.42
N PHE A 502 -30.36 -33.20 15.97
CA PHE A 502 -30.32 -32.01 16.81
C PHE A 502 -31.63 -31.24 16.69
N LEU A 503 -32.22 -30.92 17.84
CA LEU A 503 -33.48 -30.20 17.93
C LEU A 503 -33.37 -29.11 18.99
N THR A 504 -33.92 -27.95 18.67
CA THR A 504 -33.96 -26.79 19.55
C THR A 504 -35.31 -26.11 19.37
N VAL A 505 -35.91 -25.67 20.48
CA VAL A 505 -37.19 -24.96 20.45
C VAL A 505 -36.98 -23.57 19.86
N ILE A 506 -37.72 -23.25 18.80
CA ILE A 506 -37.86 -21.89 18.28
C ILE A 506 -39.32 -21.46 18.48
N HIS A 507 -39.47 -20.15 18.56
CA HIS A 507 -40.52 -19.43 19.26
C HIS A 507 -41.09 -18.38 18.27
N THR A 508 -42.43 -18.28 18.07
CA THR A 508 -43.08 -17.42 17.05
C THR A 508 -43.90 -16.19 17.49
N ASP A 509 -44.51 -16.13 18.69
CA ASP A 509 -45.43 -15.03 19.11
C ASP A 509 -45.09 -14.41 20.51
N PRO A 510 -44.92 -13.07 20.69
CA PRO A 510 -44.45 -12.42 21.93
C PRO A 510 -45.34 -12.59 23.19
N PRO A 511 -44.83 -12.31 24.41
CA PRO A 511 -45.42 -12.84 25.63
C PRO A 511 -46.54 -11.94 26.16
N LYS A 512 -47.73 -12.52 26.28
CA LYS A 512 -48.72 -12.11 27.29
C LYS A 512 -48.63 -12.94 28.57
N ASN A 513 -47.84 -14.02 28.56
CA ASN A 513 -47.61 -14.90 29.71
C ASN A 513 -46.12 -14.93 30.07
N VAL A 514 -45.80 -15.11 31.35
CA VAL A 514 -44.44 -15.16 31.89
C VAL A 514 -43.98 -16.63 32.05
N HIS A 515 -44.53 -17.53 31.23
CA HIS A 515 -44.48 -18.98 31.42
C HIS A 515 -44.12 -19.74 30.13
N ASP A 516 -43.68 -19.02 29.11
CA ASP A 516 -43.36 -19.59 27.80
C ASP A 516 -41.89 -20.06 27.76
N ALA A 517 -41.64 -21.08 28.59
CA ALA A 517 -40.37 -21.77 28.81
C ALA A 517 -40.47 -23.24 28.36
N THR A 518 -39.40 -23.82 27.78
CA THR A 518 -39.64 -24.90 26.80
C THR A 518 -38.57 -26.00 26.71
N SER A 519 -39.03 -27.23 26.42
CA SER A 519 -38.26 -28.48 26.26
C SER A 519 -38.56 -29.17 24.93
N ILE A 520 -37.58 -29.87 24.34
CA ILE A 520 -37.68 -30.57 23.05
C ILE A 520 -36.84 -31.86 23.04
N TRP A 521 -37.27 -32.86 22.30
CA TRP A 521 -36.53 -34.11 22.03
C TRP A 521 -36.98 -34.76 20.72
N ALA A 522 -36.27 -35.81 20.29
CA ALA A 522 -36.54 -36.58 19.07
C ALA A 522 -36.89 -38.04 19.38
N GLU A 523 -37.74 -38.67 18.56
CA GLU A 523 -38.07 -40.10 18.64
C GLU A 523 -38.18 -40.77 17.26
N GLU A 524 -38.20 -42.12 17.24
CA GLU A 524 -38.47 -42.96 16.06
C GLU A 524 -37.61 -42.68 14.80
N VAL A 525 -36.31 -42.42 15.00
CA VAL A 525 -35.36 -42.10 13.91
C VAL A 525 -35.10 -43.30 12.99
N THR A 526 -35.25 -43.08 11.68
CA THR A 526 -35.05 -44.06 10.61
C THR A 526 -34.31 -43.44 9.42
N THR A 527 -34.05 -44.21 8.35
CA THR A 527 -33.47 -43.68 7.09
C THR A 527 -34.36 -42.69 6.34
N SER A 528 -35.62 -42.49 6.75
CA SER A 528 -36.59 -41.63 6.04
C SER A 528 -37.56 -40.79 6.91
N GLN A 529 -37.61 -40.99 8.23
CA GLN A 529 -38.51 -40.24 9.15
C GLN A 529 -38.07 -40.23 10.63
N PHE A 530 -38.57 -39.27 11.44
CA PHE A 530 -38.41 -39.11 12.90
C PHE A 530 -39.47 -38.14 13.52
N LYS A 531 -39.53 -37.94 14.85
CA LYS A 531 -40.53 -37.08 15.59
C LYS A 531 -39.93 -35.89 16.40
N VAL A 532 -40.70 -34.80 16.72
CA VAL A 532 -40.24 -33.44 17.28
C VAL A 532 -41.33 -32.61 18.08
N CYS A 533 -41.02 -31.59 18.95
CA CYS A 533 -41.93 -30.74 19.86
C CYS A 533 -41.49 -29.16 20.03
N LEU A 534 -42.29 -28.05 20.30
CA LEU A 534 -41.92 -26.53 20.14
C LEU A 534 -42.54 -25.35 21.08
N ARG A 535 -42.64 -24.00 20.68
CA ARG A 535 -43.36 -22.69 21.20
C ARG A 535 -42.60 -21.55 21.99
N GLU A 536 -42.63 -20.15 21.92
CA GLU A 536 -43.16 -18.92 21.13
C GLU A 536 -42.46 -17.45 21.38
N LEU A 537 -42.18 -16.41 20.44
CA LEU A 537 -41.66 -14.91 20.55
C LEU A 537 -40.93 -14.12 19.27
N LYS A 538 -41.00 -12.74 18.90
CA LYS A 538 -40.10 -11.95 17.83
C LYS A 538 -39.73 -10.33 17.64
N ASN A 539 -39.47 -9.67 16.40
CA ASN A 539 -38.51 -8.48 15.91
C ASN A 539 -39.03 -7.23 14.97
N PHE A 540 -38.44 -6.27 14.10
CA PHE A 540 -37.22 -5.77 13.22
C PHE A 540 -37.35 -4.24 12.60
N ASP A 541 -36.66 -3.39 11.67
CA ASP A 541 -35.35 -2.99 10.87
C ASP A 541 -35.41 -1.55 10.02
N GLY A 542 -34.39 -0.90 9.27
CA GLY A 542 -34.46 0.37 8.32
C GLY A 542 -33.21 1.36 7.85
N ILE A 543 -33.20 2.26 6.75
CA ILE A 543 -32.08 3.27 6.18
C ILE A 543 -32.35 4.39 4.98
N HIS A 544 -31.37 5.29 4.46
CA HIS A 544 -31.12 6.09 3.10
C HIS A 544 -31.06 7.74 2.92
N GLU A 545 -30.64 8.64 1.88
CA GLU A 545 -29.50 8.99 0.83
C GLU A 545 -29.54 10.43 -0.04
N ASP A 546 -28.51 11.04 -0.83
CA ASP A 546 -28.47 12.38 -1.72
C ASP A 546 -27.25 12.70 -2.81
N ILE A 547 -27.22 13.71 -3.83
CA ILE A 547 -26.27 13.94 -5.09
C ILE A 547 -25.98 15.44 -5.79
N LEU A 548 -25.03 15.74 -6.81
CA LEU A 548 -24.67 17.09 -7.59
C LEU A 548 -23.87 17.13 -9.06
N VAL A 549 -23.58 18.30 -9.84
CA VAL A 549 -23.00 18.47 -11.32
C VAL A 549 -22.22 19.85 -11.85
N GLN A 550 -21.65 20.04 -13.14
CA GLN A 550 -20.87 21.24 -13.84
C GLN A 550 -20.82 21.48 -15.46
N ILE A 551 -20.28 22.62 -16.12
CA ILE A 551 -20.18 23.02 -17.64
C ILE A 551 -18.94 23.95 -18.17
N THR A 552 -18.75 24.33 -19.49
CA THR A 552 -17.65 25.20 -20.17
C THR A 552 -18.01 25.98 -21.52
N PHE A 553 -17.20 26.96 -22.07
CA PHE A 553 -17.45 27.79 -23.32
C PHE A 553 -16.42 27.67 -24.52
N PRO A 554 -16.70 28.18 -25.75
CA PRO A 554 -15.87 27.94 -26.97
C PRO A 554 -14.99 29.08 -27.56
N LYS A 555 -15.07 30.35 -27.13
CA LYS A 555 -14.22 31.46 -27.65
C LYS A 555 -13.89 32.49 -26.55
N PRO A 556 -12.67 33.08 -26.53
CA PRO A 556 -12.28 34.05 -25.53
C PRO A 556 -12.84 35.45 -25.83
N PHE A 557 -13.42 36.09 -24.82
CA PHE A 557 -13.81 37.51 -24.86
C PHE A 557 -12.67 38.42 -24.35
N TYR A 558 -12.62 39.66 -24.83
CA TYR A 558 -11.60 40.65 -24.46
C TYR A 558 -11.62 40.96 -22.94
N SER A 559 -12.81 41.17 -22.39
CA SER A 559 -13.10 41.21 -20.94
C SER A 559 -14.01 40.05 -20.55
N THR A 560 -14.13 39.72 -19.26
CA THR A 560 -15.06 38.66 -18.81
C THR A 560 -16.49 39.03 -19.22
N PRO A 561 -17.22 38.14 -19.92
CA PRO A 561 -18.55 38.46 -20.44
C PRO A 561 -19.58 38.55 -19.31
N GLY A 562 -20.61 39.37 -19.51
CA GLY A 562 -21.82 39.32 -18.69
C GLY A 562 -22.56 38.01 -18.98
N ILE A 563 -22.84 37.22 -17.95
CA ILE A 563 -23.58 35.96 -18.05
C ILE A 563 -24.97 36.11 -17.43
N VAL A 564 -25.97 35.52 -18.10
CA VAL A 564 -27.28 35.22 -17.52
C VAL A 564 -27.53 33.72 -17.67
N THR A 565 -27.99 33.08 -16.61
CA THR A 565 -28.46 31.68 -16.59
C THR A 565 -29.94 31.65 -16.24
N THR A 566 -30.67 30.65 -16.75
CA THR A 566 -32.02 30.32 -16.27
C THR A 566 -32.20 28.80 -16.36
N ALA A 567 -32.70 28.20 -15.29
CA ALA A 567 -33.32 26.88 -15.40
C ALA A 567 -34.65 27.02 -16.16
N GLU A 568 -34.90 26.05 -17.02
CA GLU A 568 -36.14 25.83 -17.75
C GLU A 568 -36.53 24.36 -17.58
N HIS A 569 -37.83 24.13 -17.53
CA HIS A 569 -38.40 22.82 -17.27
C HIS A 569 -39.51 22.59 -18.28
N ASP A 570 -39.24 21.73 -19.28
CA ASP A 570 -40.26 21.43 -20.29
C ASP A 570 -41.36 20.56 -19.68
N LYS A 571 -42.61 20.84 -20.03
CA LYS A 571 -43.76 20.42 -19.19
C LYS A 571 -44.47 19.17 -19.72
N ASP A 572 -43.93 18.01 -19.38
CA ASP A 572 -44.58 16.71 -19.65
C ASP A 572 -45.37 16.14 -18.46
N THR A 573 -44.87 16.17 -17.20
CA THR A 573 -45.50 15.38 -16.11
C THR A 573 -45.94 16.14 -14.86
N ILE A 574 -45.20 17.15 -14.38
CA ILE A 574 -45.50 17.82 -13.09
C ILE A 574 -46.25 19.16 -13.26
N GLU A 575 -47.19 19.48 -12.34
CA GLU A 575 -47.85 20.80 -12.30
C GLU A 575 -46.95 21.88 -11.66
N PRO A 576 -46.90 23.12 -12.22
CA PRO A 576 -46.01 24.18 -11.74
C PRO A 576 -46.11 24.50 -10.25
N ASP A 577 -47.29 24.34 -9.65
CA ASP A 577 -47.55 24.65 -8.25
C ASP A 577 -46.86 23.68 -7.25
N ASN A 578 -46.26 22.59 -7.73
CA ASN A 578 -45.56 21.58 -6.92
C ASN A 578 -44.06 21.44 -7.22
N ASN A 579 -43.50 22.24 -8.14
CA ASN A 579 -42.10 22.14 -8.57
C ASN A 579 -41.24 23.27 -7.96
N ALA A 580 -40.04 22.95 -7.47
CA ALA A 580 -39.21 23.86 -6.67
C ALA A 580 -37.72 23.72 -7.01
N ILE A 581 -37.37 24.18 -8.21
CA ILE A 581 -36.01 24.19 -8.76
C ILE A 581 -35.29 25.46 -8.29
N SER A 582 -34.02 25.32 -7.89
CA SER A 582 -33.11 26.46 -7.75
C SER A 582 -31.77 26.16 -8.39
N GLU A 583 -31.38 26.98 -9.35
CA GLU A 583 -30.09 26.98 -10.02
C GLU A 583 -29.24 28.22 -9.64
N TRP A 584 -27.92 28.07 -9.66
CA TRP A 584 -27.00 29.20 -9.51
C TRP A 584 -25.68 28.98 -10.24
N ALA A 585 -25.19 30.02 -10.92
CA ALA A 585 -23.86 30.02 -11.50
C ALA A 585 -22.81 30.03 -10.38
N ARG A 586 -21.94 29.01 -10.34
CA ARG A 586 -20.93 28.80 -9.29
C ARG A 586 -19.56 29.38 -9.67
N SER A 587 -19.23 29.44 -10.96
CA SER A 587 -18.03 30.13 -11.46
C SER A 587 -18.19 30.58 -12.93
N VAL A 588 -17.52 31.68 -13.30
CA VAL A 588 -17.54 32.29 -14.65
C VAL A 588 -16.15 32.82 -15.00
N SER A 589 -15.71 32.64 -16.24
CA SER A 589 -14.47 33.22 -16.77
C SER A 589 -14.65 33.75 -18.21
N LYS A 590 -13.56 34.23 -18.83
CA LYS A 590 -13.52 34.58 -20.26
C LYS A 590 -13.79 33.37 -21.20
N THR A 591 -13.79 32.14 -20.68
CA THR A 591 -13.86 30.88 -21.44
C THR A 591 -14.65 29.73 -20.79
N GLN A 592 -15.26 29.89 -19.61
CA GLN A 592 -16.11 28.83 -19.02
C GLN A 592 -17.20 29.35 -18.06
N LEU A 593 -18.20 28.51 -17.78
CA LEU A 593 -19.32 28.73 -16.85
C LEU A 593 -19.72 27.42 -16.19
N GLU A 594 -19.80 27.45 -14.87
CA GLU A 594 -20.30 26.37 -14.03
C GLU A 594 -21.66 26.75 -13.44
N VAL A 595 -22.64 25.85 -13.47
CA VAL A 595 -23.95 26.02 -12.83
C VAL A 595 -24.27 24.78 -11.99
N CYS A 596 -24.77 24.99 -10.77
CA CYS A 596 -25.33 23.94 -9.93
C CYS A 596 -26.85 24.08 -9.88
N LEU A 597 -27.56 22.98 -9.63
CA LEU A 597 -29.02 22.99 -9.38
C LEU A 597 -29.35 22.09 -8.19
N LYS A 598 -30.44 22.40 -7.48
CA LYS A 598 -31.14 21.44 -6.61
C LYS A 598 -32.65 21.55 -6.85
N ASP A 599 -33.31 20.41 -6.98
CA ASP A 599 -34.76 20.29 -7.01
C ASP A 599 -35.26 19.81 -5.64
N ILE A 600 -36.39 20.35 -5.18
CA ILE A 600 -36.86 20.21 -3.79
C ILE A 600 -38.30 19.68 -3.79
N GLN A 601 -38.45 18.40 -4.14
CA GLN A 601 -39.72 17.69 -4.18
C GLN A 601 -39.84 16.62 -3.07
N ARG A 602 -40.90 15.81 -3.11
CA ARG A 602 -41.16 14.74 -2.14
C ARG A 602 -40.60 13.40 -2.59
N TYR A 603 -40.32 12.54 -1.61
CA TYR A 603 -39.72 11.20 -1.73
C TYR A 603 -40.48 10.19 -2.62
N ASP A 604 -41.69 10.51 -3.06
CA ASP A 604 -42.62 9.64 -3.79
C ASP A 604 -42.88 10.06 -5.26
N ALA A 605 -42.17 11.07 -5.77
CA ALA A 605 -42.26 11.55 -7.15
C ALA A 605 -40.98 11.29 -7.97
N SER A 606 -41.14 11.15 -9.30
CA SER A 606 -40.03 11.11 -10.26
C SER A 606 -39.70 12.52 -10.75
N HIS A 607 -38.42 12.91 -10.72
CA HIS A 607 -37.99 14.20 -11.27
C HIS A 607 -38.11 14.24 -12.81
N ASP A 608 -38.79 15.26 -13.31
CA ASP A 608 -38.85 15.62 -14.74
C ASP A 608 -37.52 16.29 -15.19
N PRO A 609 -37.14 16.27 -16.50
CA PRO A 609 -35.83 16.77 -16.94
C PRO A 609 -35.66 18.30 -16.88
N ILE A 610 -34.66 18.78 -16.13
CA ILE A 610 -34.35 20.21 -15.98
C ILE A 610 -33.24 20.63 -16.95
N THR A 611 -33.49 21.69 -17.73
CA THR A 611 -32.54 22.24 -18.73
C THR A 611 -32.03 23.60 -18.27
N VAL A 612 -30.71 23.82 -18.22
CA VAL A 612 -30.13 25.12 -17.85
C VAL A 612 -29.66 25.86 -19.10
N ASN A 613 -30.37 26.93 -19.44
CA ASN A 613 -30.02 27.85 -20.53
C ASN A 613 -29.05 28.94 -20.05
N TYR A 614 -28.15 29.42 -20.94
CA TYR A 614 -27.27 30.55 -20.63
C TYR A 614 -26.98 31.46 -21.83
N MET A 615 -26.57 32.71 -21.56
CA MET A 615 -26.14 33.70 -22.56
C MET A 615 -24.89 34.44 -22.08
N ALA A 616 -23.99 34.81 -23.02
CA ALA A 616 -22.73 35.52 -22.75
C ALA A 616 -22.54 36.74 -23.67
N ILE A 617 -22.15 37.90 -23.12
CA ILE A 617 -22.05 39.18 -23.84
C ILE A 617 -20.71 39.89 -23.56
N GLY A 618 -19.93 40.25 -24.60
CA GLY A 618 -18.66 40.99 -24.49
C GLY A 618 -17.98 41.31 -25.84
N ASN A 619 -16.88 42.07 -25.80
CA ASN A 619 -16.10 42.51 -26.98
C ASN A 619 -14.97 41.54 -27.38
N ILE A 620 -14.34 41.77 -28.55
CA ILE A 620 -13.26 40.96 -29.15
C ILE A 620 -12.02 41.83 -29.41
N ASP A 621 -10.82 41.25 -29.34
CA ASP A 621 -9.52 41.92 -29.29
C ASP A 621 -9.06 42.59 -30.61
N PRO A 622 -8.71 43.90 -30.62
CA PRO A 622 -8.22 44.59 -31.82
C PRO A 622 -6.74 44.36 -32.21
N CYS A 623 -5.90 43.69 -31.40
CA CYS A 623 -4.44 43.65 -31.60
C CYS A 623 -3.97 42.64 -32.67
N TYR A 624 -4.88 42.07 -33.45
CA TYR A 624 -4.66 40.93 -34.34
C TYR A 624 -3.96 41.33 -35.65
N GLN A 625 -2.71 40.86 -35.84
CA GLN A 625 -1.85 41.02 -37.04
C GLN A 625 -1.22 42.42 -37.28
N ILE A 626 -0.34 42.87 -36.39
CA ILE A 626 0.50 44.09 -36.53
C ILE A 626 1.98 43.81 -36.15
N ASP A 627 2.94 44.54 -36.75
CA ASP A 627 4.38 44.52 -36.45
C ASP A 627 4.89 45.95 -36.10
N CYS A 628 5.93 46.05 -35.26
CA CYS A 628 6.38 47.28 -34.59
C CYS A 628 7.91 47.55 -34.58
N GLY A 629 8.75 46.64 -35.10
CA GLY A 629 10.20 46.83 -35.18
C GLY A 629 11.00 46.58 -33.89
N PRO A 630 12.32 46.83 -33.88
CA PRO A 630 13.23 46.31 -32.85
C PRO A 630 12.93 46.82 -31.45
N TYR A 631 12.86 45.90 -30.49
CA TYR A 631 12.53 46.09 -29.07
C TYR A 631 11.12 46.66 -28.78
N LYS A 632 10.23 46.72 -29.78
CA LYS A 632 8.86 47.27 -29.65
C LYS A 632 7.79 46.26 -30.07
N TYR A 633 6.62 46.34 -29.44
CA TYR A 633 5.47 45.49 -29.69
C TYR A 633 4.16 46.29 -29.68
N CYS A 634 3.10 45.70 -30.20
CA CYS A 634 1.81 46.36 -30.40
C CYS A 634 0.95 46.33 -29.12
N GLN A 635 0.35 47.47 -28.75
CA GLN A 635 -0.64 47.61 -27.68
C GLN A 635 -1.84 48.43 -28.17
N VAL A 636 -3.05 47.92 -27.94
CA VAL A 636 -4.33 48.61 -28.19
C VAL A 636 -4.56 49.71 -27.15
N ASN A 637 -5.05 50.86 -27.60
CA ASN A 637 -5.47 51.99 -26.77
C ASN A 637 -6.99 51.93 -26.55
N GLU A 638 -7.44 51.57 -25.35
CA GLU A 638 -8.86 51.23 -25.09
C GLU A 638 -9.84 52.41 -25.26
N ALA A 639 -9.37 53.65 -25.17
CA ALA A 639 -10.22 54.85 -25.25
C ALA A 639 -10.73 55.16 -26.67
N ASP A 640 -10.04 54.70 -27.71
CA ASP A 640 -10.34 54.97 -29.12
C ASP A 640 -10.23 53.73 -30.04
N MET A 641 -9.87 52.57 -29.48
CA MET A 641 -9.58 51.30 -30.17
C MET A 641 -8.50 51.40 -31.27
N THR A 642 -7.58 52.37 -31.15
CA THR A 642 -6.37 52.44 -31.98
C THR A 642 -5.27 51.52 -31.45
N TYR A 643 -4.14 51.41 -32.15
CA TYR A 643 -2.97 50.67 -31.68
C TYR A 643 -1.71 51.56 -31.63
N SER A 644 -0.76 51.17 -30.80
CA SER A 644 0.51 51.86 -30.58
C SER A 644 1.66 50.88 -30.45
N CYS A 645 2.86 51.28 -30.87
CA CYS A 645 4.08 50.46 -30.77
C CYS A 645 4.91 50.89 -29.55
N ILE A 646 4.82 50.13 -28.47
CA ILE A 646 5.47 50.40 -27.18
C ILE A 646 6.71 49.52 -26.96
N CYS A 647 7.64 49.96 -26.12
CA CYS A 647 8.78 49.14 -25.70
C CYS A 647 8.33 47.95 -24.85
N ASN A 648 8.99 46.79 -24.99
CA ASN A 648 8.65 45.59 -24.21
C ASN A 648 8.57 45.91 -22.71
N ASN A 649 7.41 45.71 -22.08
CA ASN A 649 7.23 45.99 -20.65
C ASN A 649 7.84 44.92 -19.74
N CYS A 650 8.47 43.88 -20.31
CA CYS A 650 9.11 42.78 -19.58
C CYS A 650 8.19 42.09 -18.57
N THR A 651 6.89 42.07 -18.87
CA THR A 651 5.90 41.28 -18.15
C THR A 651 6.25 39.80 -18.30
N SER A 652 6.82 39.22 -17.24
CA SER A 652 7.11 37.79 -17.15
C SER A 652 5.86 36.98 -17.46
N SER A 653 5.89 36.20 -18.53
CA SER A 653 4.80 35.30 -18.89
C SER A 653 4.58 34.28 -17.78
N SER A 654 3.31 34.01 -17.48
CA SER A 654 2.90 33.07 -16.43
C SER A 654 3.38 31.65 -16.77
N SER A 655 4.50 31.25 -16.16
CA SER A 655 5.11 29.93 -16.27
C SER A 655 5.74 29.56 -14.91
N LYS A 656 5.88 28.27 -14.61
CA LYS A 656 6.30 27.78 -13.28
C LYS A 656 7.72 28.21 -12.85
N ASN A 657 8.56 28.66 -13.77
CA ASN A 657 10.02 28.78 -13.59
C ASN A 657 10.48 30.25 -13.48
N SER A 658 10.17 30.90 -12.36
CA SER A 658 10.68 32.24 -12.06
C SER A 658 12.11 32.19 -11.49
N TYR A 659 13.12 32.48 -12.32
CA TYR A 659 14.51 32.65 -11.86
C TYR A 659 15.13 33.92 -12.42
N SER A 660 15.93 34.60 -11.61
CA SER A 660 16.53 35.90 -11.92
C SER A 660 17.79 35.74 -12.78
N GLN A 661 17.83 36.41 -13.92
CA GLN A 661 19.02 36.51 -14.78
C GLN A 661 19.53 37.95 -14.77
N GLN A 662 19.97 38.40 -13.59
CA GLN A 662 20.41 39.77 -13.40
C GLN A 662 21.57 40.13 -14.32
N VAL A 663 21.65 41.41 -14.68
CA VAL A 663 22.76 41.95 -15.46
C VAL A 663 23.24 43.28 -14.88
N CYS A 664 24.55 43.51 -14.95
CA CYS A 664 25.19 44.77 -14.60
C CYS A 664 25.45 45.60 -15.86
N ASP A 665 25.03 46.87 -15.84
CA ASP A 665 25.25 47.81 -16.94
C ASP A 665 26.51 48.69 -16.77
N SER A 666 26.87 49.44 -17.81
CA SER A 666 28.06 50.30 -17.83
C SER A 666 28.02 51.50 -16.88
N ASN A 667 26.89 51.74 -16.21
CA ASN A 667 26.72 52.77 -15.21
C ASN A 667 26.77 52.19 -13.77
N GLY A 668 26.91 50.86 -13.64
CA GLY A 668 26.93 50.17 -12.35
C GLY A 668 25.53 49.89 -11.77
N VAL A 669 24.50 49.91 -12.62
CA VAL A 669 23.12 49.58 -12.22
C VAL A 669 22.82 48.10 -12.50
N THR A 670 22.18 47.43 -11.55
CA THR A 670 21.70 46.05 -11.69
C THR A 670 20.26 46.04 -12.18
N HIS A 671 19.99 45.24 -13.20
CA HIS A 671 18.66 44.99 -13.77
C HIS A 671 18.30 43.52 -13.51
N ASN A 672 17.03 43.18 -13.26
CA ASN A 672 16.61 41.81 -12.90
C ASN A 672 16.71 40.81 -14.06
N SER A 673 16.69 41.32 -15.29
CA SER A 673 16.82 40.54 -16.51
C SER A 673 17.46 41.37 -17.63
N ARG A 674 18.01 40.67 -18.64
CA ARG A 674 18.45 41.33 -19.88
C ARG A 674 17.32 42.11 -20.59
N CYS A 675 16.07 41.66 -20.44
CA CYS A 675 14.90 42.38 -20.97
C CYS A 675 14.77 43.78 -20.37
N GLU A 676 14.93 43.93 -19.05
CA GLU A 676 14.80 45.23 -18.38
C GLU A 676 15.85 46.23 -18.86
N LEU A 677 17.11 45.79 -19.02
CA LEU A 677 18.16 46.64 -19.61
C LEU A 677 17.81 47.05 -21.05
N ASP A 678 17.38 46.11 -21.88
CA ASP A 678 16.98 46.39 -23.27
C ASP A 678 15.71 47.27 -23.35
N ARG A 679 14.83 47.22 -22.34
CA ARG A 679 13.67 48.10 -22.16
C ARG A 679 14.09 49.52 -21.79
N GLU A 680 14.99 49.71 -20.83
CA GLU A 680 15.49 51.05 -20.46
C GLU A 680 16.26 51.70 -21.61
N ILE A 681 16.96 50.91 -22.44
CA ILE A 681 17.55 51.36 -23.72
C ILE A 681 16.44 51.75 -24.71
N CYS A 682 15.39 50.94 -24.88
CA CYS A 682 14.27 51.23 -25.79
C CYS A 682 13.49 52.51 -25.41
N LEU A 683 13.32 52.76 -24.10
CA LEU A 683 12.71 53.98 -23.57
C LEU A 683 13.62 55.22 -23.73
N GLY A 684 14.91 55.04 -24.00
CA GLY A 684 15.90 56.11 -24.05
C GLY A 684 16.33 56.64 -22.68
N ASN A 685 15.97 55.94 -21.60
CA ASN A 685 16.32 56.30 -20.22
C ASN A 685 17.81 56.07 -19.94
N THR A 686 18.43 55.11 -20.63
CA THR A 686 19.87 54.84 -20.54
C THR A 686 20.47 54.61 -21.92
N ASN A 687 21.74 55.00 -22.09
CA ASN A 687 22.60 54.58 -23.19
C ASN A 687 23.63 53.51 -22.74
N ALA A 688 23.45 52.95 -21.54
CA ALA A 688 24.37 51.98 -20.97
C ALA A 688 24.42 50.69 -21.79
N THR A 689 25.62 50.13 -21.91
CA THR A 689 25.81 48.78 -22.45
C THR A 689 25.90 47.78 -21.30
N TRP A 690 25.37 46.58 -21.50
CA TRP A 690 25.68 45.40 -20.67
C TRP A 690 27.20 45.25 -20.48
N VAL A 691 27.64 44.95 -19.26
CA VAL A 691 29.06 44.72 -18.90
C VAL A 691 29.30 43.27 -18.53
N HIS A 692 28.46 42.71 -17.65
CA HIS A 692 28.49 41.31 -17.26
C HIS A 692 27.12 40.88 -16.71
N ASP A 693 26.90 39.57 -16.68
CA ASP A 693 25.75 38.96 -15.99
C ASP A 693 26.00 38.90 -14.48
N GLY A 694 24.93 38.82 -13.69
CA GLY A 694 24.95 38.97 -12.23
C GLY A 694 24.88 40.44 -11.77
N PRO A 695 24.68 40.67 -10.46
CA PRO A 695 24.53 42.00 -9.87
C PRO A 695 25.87 42.78 -9.81
N CYS A 696 25.78 44.10 -9.79
CA CYS A 696 26.95 45.01 -9.73
C CYS A 696 27.63 45.07 -8.34
N PRO A 697 26.92 44.99 -7.20
CA PRO A 697 27.54 44.77 -5.90
C PRO A 697 28.35 43.47 -5.84
N PRO A 698 29.44 43.41 -5.05
CA PRO A 698 30.21 42.17 -4.91
C PRO A 698 29.39 41.09 -4.20
N PHE A 699 29.19 39.97 -4.90
CA PHE A 699 28.53 38.75 -4.43
C PHE A 699 28.80 38.41 -2.96
N VAL A 700 27.73 38.33 -2.16
CA VAL A 700 27.79 37.94 -0.75
C VAL A 700 27.36 36.49 -0.58
N LEU A 701 28.26 35.70 0.02
CA LEU A 701 28.07 34.29 0.34
C LEU A 701 28.34 34.10 1.83
N GLU A 702 27.42 33.45 2.53
CA GLU A 702 27.67 32.91 3.85
C GLU A 702 27.74 31.37 3.78
N ARG A 703 28.73 30.78 4.45
CA ARG A 703 28.87 29.33 4.57
C ARG A 703 29.14 28.92 6.00
N GLY A 704 28.76 27.69 6.35
CA GLY A 704 29.03 27.14 7.67
C GLY A 704 28.78 25.63 7.74
N ARG A 705 28.91 25.10 8.96
CA ARG A 705 28.70 23.69 9.31
C ARG A 705 27.85 23.62 10.57
N VAL A 706 26.77 22.86 10.53
CA VAL A 706 25.76 22.78 11.58
C VAL A 706 25.72 21.37 12.14
N ALA A 707 26.02 21.21 13.43
CA ALA A 707 25.83 19.93 14.12
C ALA A 707 24.34 19.69 14.44
N LEU A 708 23.85 18.52 14.04
CA LEU A 708 22.58 17.89 14.42
C LEU A 708 22.87 16.58 15.18
N ARG A 709 21.86 15.92 15.75
CA ARG A 709 22.03 14.63 16.41
C ARG A 709 20.97 13.61 16.00
N MET A 710 21.21 12.92 14.89
CA MET A 710 20.33 11.87 14.35
C MET A 710 20.60 10.52 15.03
N ASN A 711 20.32 10.45 16.33
CA ASN A 711 20.37 9.20 17.11
C ASN A 711 19.01 8.46 17.16
N THR A 712 18.06 8.88 16.33
CA THR A 712 16.70 8.34 16.18
C THR A 712 16.35 8.27 14.70
N THR A 713 15.30 7.51 14.37
CA THR A 713 14.61 7.54 13.05
C THR A 713 13.86 8.85 12.80
N ASP A 714 13.69 9.66 13.84
CA ASP A 714 12.87 10.86 13.84
C ASP A 714 13.65 12.11 13.39
N VAL A 715 12.98 12.98 12.63
CA VAL A 715 13.57 14.16 11.96
C VAL A 715 14.21 15.13 12.95
N GLN A 716 15.42 15.60 12.63
CA GLN A 716 16.16 16.56 13.45
C GLN A 716 16.27 17.92 12.76
N CYS A 717 15.80 18.97 13.42
CA CYS A 717 15.82 20.34 12.89
C CYS A 717 16.51 21.34 13.82
N LYS A 718 17.06 22.41 13.24
CA LYS A 718 17.78 23.48 13.95
C LYS A 718 17.76 24.79 13.17
N THR A 719 17.41 25.89 13.83
CA THR A 719 17.52 27.23 13.24
C THR A 719 18.98 27.66 13.13
N VAL A 720 19.34 28.19 11.95
CA VAL A 720 20.66 28.70 11.60
C VAL A 720 20.52 30.20 11.35
N HIS A 721 21.16 31.01 12.19
CA HIS A 721 21.13 32.47 12.06
C HIS A 721 22.33 32.94 11.23
N PHE A 722 22.07 33.79 10.24
CA PHE A 722 23.11 34.45 9.47
C PHE A 722 23.79 35.54 10.30
N LYS A 723 25.00 35.95 9.91
CA LYS A 723 25.66 37.08 10.58
C LYS A 723 24.87 38.37 10.32
N PRO A 724 24.80 39.29 11.31
CA PRO A 724 24.15 40.58 11.10
C PRO A 724 24.72 41.29 9.89
N THR A 725 23.85 41.79 9.01
CA THR A 725 24.18 42.45 7.73
C THR A 725 24.82 41.58 6.63
N SER A 726 24.86 40.24 6.76
CA SER A 726 25.21 39.36 5.63
C SER A 726 24.25 39.53 4.45
N PHE A 727 22.95 39.67 4.71
CA PHE A 727 21.91 39.74 3.70
C PHE A 727 20.94 40.88 3.99
N GLN A 728 20.46 41.56 2.94
CA GLN A 728 19.54 42.69 3.06
C GLN A 728 18.07 42.24 3.00
N SER A 729 17.18 42.99 3.65
CA SER A 729 15.73 42.69 3.67
C SER A 729 14.98 43.11 2.40
N ASN A 730 15.66 43.78 1.47
CA ASN A 730 15.09 44.43 0.29
C ASN A 730 15.78 44.00 -1.03
N GLU A 731 16.56 42.91 -1.00
CA GLU A 731 17.33 42.40 -2.15
C GLU A 731 16.95 40.93 -2.38
N GLY A 732 16.65 40.59 -3.64
CA GLY A 732 16.41 39.24 -4.15
C GLY A 732 15.64 38.22 -3.30
N LYS A 733 16.10 36.97 -3.45
CA LYS A 733 15.83 35.84 -2.57
C LYS A 733 17.15 35.21 -2.14
N ILE A 734 17.13 34.48 -1.04
CA ILE A 734 18.26 33.67 -0.60
C ILE A 734 18.06 32.24 -1.06
N ASN A 735 19.02 31.70 -1.79
CA ASN A 735 19.09 30.29 -2.15
C ASN A 735 20.04 29.62 -1.16
N VAL A 736 19.56 28.60 -0.43
CA VAL A 736 20.39 27.81 0.49
C VAL A 736 20.65 26.44 -0.11
N GLN A 737 21.93 26.08 -0.24
CA GLN A 737 22.40 24.75 -0.63
C GLN A 737 22.97 24.04 0.59
N THR A 738 22.63 22.76 0.77
CA THR A 738 22.96 21.98 1.98
C THR A 738 23.51 20.60 1.63
N SER A 739 24.40 20.06 2.47
CA SER A 739 24.97 18.72 2.26
C SER A 739 25.39 18.05 3.56
N ILE A 740 24.99 16.79 3.72
CA ILE A 740 25.28 16.01 4.93
C ILE A 740 26.72 15.51 4.91
N ASN A 741 27.37 15.64 6.07
CA ASN A 741 28.73 15.15 6.28
C ASN A 741 28.95 14.65 7.70
N TYR A 742 29.89 13.74 7.87
CA TYR A 742 30.30 13.20 9.16
C TYR A 742 31.72 13.71 9.52
N PHE A 743 31.85 15.05 9.50
CA PHE A 743 33.08 15.75 9.86
C PHE A 743 33.60 15.32 11.25
N ASN A 744 34.90 15.01 11.34
CA ASN A 744 35.53 14.53 12.58
C ASN A 744 34.87 13.25 13.15
N SER A 745 34.24 12.44 12.28
CA SER A 745 33.87 11.05 12.57
C SER A 745 35.09 10.26 13.07
N THR A 746 34.86 9.40 14.06
CA THR A 746 35.84 8.37 14.50
C THR A 746 35.37 6.94 14.19
N ALA A 747 34.30 6.82 13.40
CA ALA A 747 33.71 5.56 13.00
C ALA A 747 34.69 4.66 12.23
N SER A 748 34.65 3.35 12.50
CA SER A 748 35.36 2.33 11.73
C SER A 748 34.54 1.77 10.56
N PHE A 749 33.36 2.33 10.31
CA PHE A 749 32.40 1.92 9.28
C PHE A 749 31.62 3.16 8.81
N VAL A 750 31.05 3.06 7.61
CA VAL A 750 30.34 4.16 6.94
C VAL A 750 28.96 4.39 7.59
N HIS A 751 28.54 5.65 7.71
CA HIS A 751 27.20 5.98 8.19
C HIS A 751 26.12 5.62 7.17
N ASP A 752 24.89 5.40 7.64
CA ASP A 752 23.75 5.26 6.74
C ASP A 752 23.48 6.56 5.98
N ALA A 753 22.91 6.43 4.78
CA ALA A 753 22.49 7.56 3.94
C ALA A 753 21.52 8.48 4.70
N ALA A 754 21.45 9.74 4.31
CA ALA A 754 20.60 10.73 4.96
C ALA A 754 20.25 11.88 3.99
N VAL A 755 19.11 12.53 4.21
CA VAL A 755 18.59 13.63 3.38
C VAL A 755 18.41 14.92 4.18
N THR A 756 18.55 16.07 3.52
CA THR A 756 18.57 17.41 4.13
C THR A 756 17.70 18.39 3.34
N TRP A 757 16.96 19.23 4.06
CA TRP A 757 16.11 20.28 3.49
C TRP A 757 16.11 21.53 4.37
N VAL A 758 15.60 22.63 3.80
CA VAL A 758 15.41 23.90 4.51
C VAL A 758 13.93 24.28 4.62
N GLU A 759 13.65 25.10 5.61
CA GLU A 759 12.33 25.63 5.95
C GLU A 759 12.49 27.09 6.38
N SER A 760 11.47 27.93 6.18
CA SER A 760 11.43 29.32 6.69
C SER A 760 12.68 30.15 6.32
N VAL A 761 13.10 30.13 5.06
CA VAL A 761 14.29 30.88 4.61
C VAL A 761 14.01 32.39 4.62
N THR A 762 14.84 33.16 5.35
CA THR A 762 14.73 34.62 5.50
C THR A 762 16.11 35.28 5.49
N TYR A 763 16.17 36.60 5.30
CA TYR A 763 17.43 37.37 5.38
C TYR A 763 18.13 37.35 6.76
N LEU A 764 17.48 36.81 7.79
CA LEU A 764 18.03 36.69 9.14
C LEU A 764 18.45 35.25 9.51
N ASN A 765 17.74 34.26 9.00
CA ASN A 765 17.88 32.86 9.39
C ASN A 765 17.12 31.91 8.45
N PHE A 766 17.44 30.63 8.55
CA PHE A 766 16.64 29.52 8.02
C PHE A 766 16.55 28.40 9.06
N LYS A 767 15.52 27.55 8.97
CA LYS A 767 15.44 26.29 9.71
C LYS A 767 16.03 25.20 8.81
N LEU A 768 17.06 24.52 9.30
CA LEU A 768 17.69 23.37 8.65
C LEU A 768 17.11 22.09 9.25
N CYS A 769 16.76 21.12 8.42
CA CYS A 769 16.25 19.82 8.85
C CYS A 769 16.97 18.68 8.13
N ALA A 770 17.13 17.55 8.81
CA ALA A 770 17.69 16.33 8.23
C ALA A 770 17.01 15.08 8.79
N LEU A 771 17.03 14.03 7.96
CA LEU A 771 16.55 12.68 8.27
C LEU A 771 17.62 11.65 7.89
N LYS A 772 17.83 10.68 8.78
CA LYS A 772 18.63 9.48 8.54
C LYS A 772 17.79 8.38 7.85
N ALA A 773 18.35 7.69 6.87
CA ALA A 773 17.75 6.48 6.29
C ALA A 773 17.78 5.29 7.26
N GLY A 774 16.86 4.35 7.03
CA GLY A 774 16.64 3.16 7.84
C GLY A 774 16.12 3.37 9.27
N ARG A 775 15.82 2.26 9.96
CA ARG A 775 15.07 2.23 11.23
C ARG A 775 15.93 2.21 12.51
N ALA A 776 17.19 2.65 12.41
CA ALA A 776 18.10 2.90 13.55
C ALA A 776 18.35 1.73 14.52
N GLU A 777 18.16 0.48 14.10
CA GLU A 777 18.49 -0.72 14.89
C GLU A 777 20.00 -0.95 15.02
N ARG A 778 20.74 -0.53 13.99
CA ARG A 778 22.21 -0.54 13.96
C ARG A 778 22.72 0.63 14.78
N LEU A 779 23.79 0.41 15.55
CA LEU A 779 24.46 1.48 16.32
C LEU A 779 24.93 2.59 15.39
N THR A 780 24.23 3.73 15.34
CA THR A 780 24.70 4.90 14.57
C THR A 780 26.05 5.36 15.14
N PRO A 781 27.11 5.53 14.32
CA PRO A 781 28.40 5.95 14.81
C PRO A 781 28.37 7.31 15.51
N ASP A 782 29.38 7.55 16.35
CA ASP A 782 29.56 8.78 17.16
C ASP A 782 28.29 9.23 17.91
N ASN A 783 27.40 8.29 18.25
CA ASN A 783 26.08 8.48 18.85
C ASN A 783 25.15 9.40 18.03
N GLY A 784 25.17 9.26 16.70
CA GLY A 784 24.34 10.02 15.77
C GLY A 784 24.77 11.47 15.59
N LEU A 785 26.03 11.81 15.85
CA LEU A 785 26.55 13.16 15.61
C LEU A 785 26.73 13.39 14.10
N THR A 786 25.77 14.10 13.49
CA THR A 786 25.81 14.43 12.06
C THR A 786 26.06 15.91 11.87
N PHE A 787 26.81 16.27 10.84
CA PHE A 787 27.00 17.65 10.42
C PHE A 787 26.29 17.89 9.09
N VAL A 788 25.80 19.10 8.90
CA VAL A 788 25.29 19.57 7.62
C VAL A 788 26.02 20.85 7.26
N ASP A 789 26.69 20.82 6.12
CA ASP A 789 27.34 21.97 5.53
C ASP A 789 26.30 22.79 4.76
N TYR A 790 26.39 24.10 4.85
CA TYR A 790 25.52 25.00 4.11
C TYR A 790 26.31 26.09 3.38
N VAL A 791 25.78 26.48 2.23
CA VAL A 791 26.14 27.68 1.48
C VAL A 791 24.85 28.43 1.19
N ALA A 792 24.72 29.63 1.76
CA ALA A 792 23.64 30.56 1.51
C ALA A 792 24.14 31.71 0.64
N ILE A 793 23.39 32.02 -0.41
CA ILE A 793 23.67 33.12 -1.33
C ILE A 793 22.40 33.96 -1.49
N GLN A 794 22.54 35.28 -1.44
CA GLN A 794 21.49 36.19 -1.89
C GLN A 794 21.74 36.46 -3.38
N GLU A 795 20.71 36.23 -4.20
CA GLU A 795 20.78 36.38 -5.66
C GLU A 795 21.79 35.41 -6.33
N SER A 796 22.19 35.69 -7.59
CA SER A 796 23.05 34.79 -8.39
C SER A 796 24.41 35.44 -8.73
N PRO A 797 25.55 34.77 -8.50
CA PRO A 797 26.86 35.31 -8.86
C PRO A 797 27.07 35.43 -10.38
N ALA A 798 27.96 36.33 -10.79
CA ALA A 798 28.32 36.53 -12.20
C ALA A 798 28.84 35.23 -12.86
N GLY A 799 28.20 34.83 -13.98
CA GLY A 799 28.46 33.56 -14.67
C GLY A 799 27.70 32.36 -14.11
N ALA A 800 26.75 32.56 -13.19
CA ALA A 800 25.84 31.56 -12.66
C ALA A 800 24.37 31.99 -12.84
N ALA A 801 23.47 31.02 -12.84
CA ALA A 801 22.05 31.22 -12.62
C ALA A 801 21.61 30.49 -11.34
N ALA A 802 20.71 31.09 -10.58
CA ALA A 802 20.14 30.50 -9.38
C ALA A 802 18.66 30.84 -9.28
N GLY A 803 17.88 30.01 -8.60
CA GLY A 803 16.44 30.22 -8.45
C GLY A 803 15.77 29.10 -7.68
N HIS A 804 14.43 29.07 -7.78
CA HIS A 804 13.62 28.01 -7.20
C HIS A 804 12.83 27.33 -8.33
N LEU A 805 12.80 26.01 -8.32
CA LEU A 805 11.95 25.18 -9.18
C LEU A 805 10.79 24.67 -8.32
N ARG A 806 9.54 24.92 -8.73
CA ARG A 806 8.37 24.43 -7.99
C ARG A 806 8.03 23.02 -8.48
N MET A 807 8.02 22.06 -7.55
CA MET A 807 7.60 20.69 -7.83
C MET A 807 6.09 20.61 -8.08
N PRO A 808 5.56 19.49 -8.61
CA PRO A 808 4.12 19.32 -8.82
C PRO A 808 3.37 19.53 -7.52
N MET A 809 2.21 20.18 -7.58
CA MET A 809 1.56 20.73 -6.37
C MET A 809 1.16 19.67 -5.35
N LYS A 810 0.91 18.43 -5.79
CA LYS A 810 0.65 17.24 -4.98
C LYS A 810 1.31 16.02 -5.62
N TRP A 811 2.00 15.19 -4.84
CA TRP A 811 2.44 13.83 -5.18
C TRP A 811 2.51 12.97 -3.90
N TRP A 812 2.58 11.63 -3.99
CA TRP A 812 2.17 10.76 -2.86
C TRP A 812 2.89 9.40 -2.75
N ASP A 813 3.63 9.00 -3.79
CA ASP A 813 4.58 7.88 -3.81
C ASP A 813 5.35 8.00 -5.15
N GLY A 814 6.32 7.11 -5.37
CA GLY A 814 7.12 7.06 -6.58
C GLY A 814 8.13 8.20 -6.65
N THR A 815 8.76 8.34 -7.82
CA THR A 815 9.69 9.43 -8.10
C THR A 815 8.97 10.49 -8.94
N THR A 816 9.11 11.75 -8.54
CA THR A 816 8.50 12.92 -9.20
C THR A 816 9.59 13.85 -9.71
N CYS A 817 9.51 14.24 -10.98
CA CYS A 817 10.48 15.13 -11.62
C CYS A 817 9.83 16.37 -12.24
N GLU A 818 10.52 17.51 -12.22
CA GLU A 818 10.17 18.71 -12.99
C GLU A 818 11.36 19.19 -13.82
N LYS A 819 11.07 19.76 -15.00
CA LYS A 819 12.07 20.13 -15.99
C LYS A 819 12.37 21.63 -15.98
N LEU A 820 13.66 21.98 -16.01
CA LEU A 820 14.13 23.35 -16.07
C LEU A 820 14.96 23.59 -17.32
N ASP A 821 14.46 24.46 -18.20
CA ASP A 821 15.18 24.96 -19.36
C ASP A 821 15.90 26.29 -19.07
N PHE A 822 17.18 26.34 -19.42
CA PHE A 822 18.02 27.53 -19.44
C PHE A 822 17.69 28.42 -20.64
N GLN A 823 17.85 29.74 -20.50
CA GLN A 823 17.75 30.64 -21.66
C GLN A 823 18.86 30.36 -22.68
N GLN A 824 18.52 30.48 -23.97
CA GLN A 824 19.40 30.10 -25.07
C GLN A 824 20.70 30.90 -25.06
N GLY A 825 21.83 30.21 -24.90
CA GLY A 825 23.17 30.81 -24.89
C GLY A 825 23.71 31.18 -23.50
N LEU A 826 22.93 30.97 -22.43
CA LEU A 826 23.39 31.17 -21.04
C LEU A 826 24.60 30.29 -20.68
N PHE A 827 24.61 29.05 -21.17
CA PHE A 827 25.74 28.13 -21.06
C PHE A 827 26.11 27.55 -22.44
N THR A 828 27.40 27.30 -22.63
CA THR A 828 28.02 26.67 -23.79
C THR A 828 28.23 25.16 -23.59
N LYS A 829 28.34 24.73 -22.34
CA LYS A 829 28.57 23.35 -21.87
C LYS A 829 27.53 22.97 -20.81
N ALA A 830 27.54 21.71 -20.37
CA ALA A 830 26.81 21.32 -19.17
C ALA A 830 27.40 22.08 -17.95
N PRO A 831 26.59 22.84 -17.19
CA PRO A 831 27.05 23.50 -15.96
C PRO A 831 27.16 22.50 -14.81
N PHE A 832 27.93 22.85 -13.77
CA PHE A 832 27.79 22.26 -12.45
C PHE A 832 26.46 22.72 -11.84
N VAL A 833 25.65 21.80 -11.31
CA VAL A 833 24.34 22.10 -10.71
C VAL A 833 24.30 21.57 -9.28
N PHE A 834 23.74 22.36 -8.36
CA PHE A 834 23.45 21.97 -6.98
C PHE A 834 21.98 22.22 -6.66
N LEU A 835 21.37 21.28 -5.94
CA LEU A 835 19.97 21.32 -5.49
C LEU A 835 19.86 21.20 -3.96
N THR A 836 18.81 21.79 -3.39
CA THR A 836 18.35 21.54 -2.01
C THR A 836 16.85 21.76 -1.93
N ALA A 837 16.13 20.87 -1.24
CA ALA A 837 14.69 21.03 -1.04
C ALA A 837 14.38 22.15 -0.05
N GLU A 838 13.38 22.98 -0.36
CA GLU A 838 12.76 23.94 0.55
C GLU A 838 11.27 23.65 0.69
N HIS A 839 10.85 23.34 1.92
CA HIS A 839 9.49 22.92 2.23
C HIS A 839 8.66 24.15 2.63
N SER A 840 7.61 24.44 1.85
CA SER A 840 6.70 25.56 2.13
C SER A 840 5.73 25.27 3.28
N VAL A 841 5.47 23.98 3.56
CA VAL A 841 4.67 23.55 4.71
C VAL A 841 5.63 23.17 5.85
N LEU A 842 5.54 23.90 6.96
CA LEU A 842 6.57 23.84 8.00
C LEU A 842 6.37 22.64 8.94
N GLY A 843 7.44 21.85 9.11
CA GLY A 843 7.49 20.78 10.10
C GLY A 843 6.82 19.46 9.72
N GLN A 844 6.35 19.28 8.49
CA GLN A 844 5.96 17.96 7.98
C GLN A 844 7.19 17.07 7.91
N LYS A 845 7.23 15.96 8.65
CA LYS A 845 8.38 15.05 8.63
C LYS A 845 8.33 14.08 7.46
N HIS A 846 7.13 13.81 6.95
CA HIS A 846 6.92 12.92 5.83
C HIS A 846 7.50 13.46 4.53
N ASP A 847 7.61 14.79 4.37
CA ASP A 847 8.22 15.44 3.19
C ASP A 847 9.72 15.15 2.95
N ALA A 848 10.38 14.36 3.81
CA ALA A 848 11.76 13.97 3.63
C ALA A 848 11.94 13.02 2.42
N ALA A 849 12.54 13.54 1.36
CA ALA A 849 12.78 12.85 0.10
C ALA A 849 14.27 12.90 -0.32
N THR A 850 14.68 11.95 -1.16
CA THR A 850 15.92 12.04 -1.96
C THR A 850 15.80 13.13 -3.02
N LEU A 851 16.93 13.63 -3.54
CA LEU A 851 16.97 14.76 -4.49
C LEU A 851 18.21 14.65 -5.39
N TRP A 852 18.02 14.64 -6.72
CA TRP A 852 19.10 14.60 -7.71
C TRP A 852 18.76 15.35 -9.00
N VAL A 853 19.79 15.64 -9.81
CA VAL A 853 19.62 16.13 -11.18
C VAL A 853 19.67 15.00 -12.20
N GLU A 854 18.88 15.14 -13.25
CA GLU A 854 18.86 14.28 -14.42
C GLU A 854 19.26 15.08 -15.67
N ASN A 855 19.94 14.42 -16.60
CA ASN A 855 20.11 14.86 -17.98
C ASN A 855 20.74 16.26 -18.18
N VAL A 856 21.55 16.70 -17.21
CA VAL A 856 22.20 18.02 -17.18
C VAL A 856 22.97 18.32 -18.47
N ASN A 857 22.61 19.41 -19.14
CA ASN A 857 23.22 19.86 -20.37
C ASN A 857 23.17 21.40 -20.50
N SER A 858 23.74 21.98 -21.56
CA SER A 858 23.79 23.43 -21.76
C SER A 858 22.42 24.11 -21.96
N LYS A 859 21.36 23.35 -22.19
CA LYS A 859 19.99 23.84 -22.34
C LYS A 859 19.12 23.67 -21.09
N GLY A 860 19.54 22.87 -20.10
CA GLY A 860 18.69 22.60 -18.93
C GLY A 860 19.09 21.36 -18.14
N PHE A 861 18.25 21.02 -17.16
CA PHE A 861 18.27 19.78 -16.39
C PHE A 861 16.83 19.41 -15.98
N GLU A 862 16.61 18.14 -15.63
CA GLU A 862 15.46 17.73 -14.83
C GLU A 862 15.91 17.62 -13.36
N ALA A 863 15.04 17.95 -12.41
CA ALA A 863 15.27 17.70 -10.98
C ALA A 863 14.22 16.74 -10.47
N CYS A 864 14.65 15.70 -9.76
CA CYS A 864 13.81 14.58 -9.33
C CYS A 864 13.88 14.38 -7.82
N LEU A 865 12.75 14.02 -7.21
CA LEU A 865 12.63 13.62 -5.81
C LEU A 865 11.93 12.27 -5.69
N ARG A 866 12.32 11.48 -4.68
CA ARG A 866 11.59 10.27 -4.25
C ARG A 866 11.44 10.23 -2.74
N GLU A 867 10.25 9.88 -2.26
CA GLU A 867 9.90 9.69 -0.85
C GLU A 867 10.89 8.74 -0.15
N MET A 868 11.29 9.03 1.09
CA MET A 868 12.21 8.15 1.84
C MET A 868 11.55 6.86 2.37
N GLN A 869 10.23 6.83 2.49
CA GLN A 869 9.47 5.69 3.01
C GLN A 869 8.17 5.56 2.21
N ASN A 870 8.01 4.50 1.42
CA ASN A 870 6.85 4.39 0.50
C ASN A 870 5.52 4.55 1.26
N PHE A 871 4.57 5.29 0.68
CA PHE A 871 3.24 5.57 1.23
C PHE A 871 3.21 6.38 2.56
N ASP A 872 4.23 7.17 2.87
CA ASP A 872 4.33 7.94 4.13
C ASP A 872 3.43 9.18 4.15
N GLY A 873 3.13 9.81 3.00
CA GLY A 873 2.13 10.87 3.00
C GLY A 873 1.62 11.43 1.67
N LEU A 874 1.17 12.68 1.76
CA LEU A 874 0.97 13.57 0.64
C LEU A 874 2.07 14.61 0.72
N HIS A 875 2.90 14.67 -0.31
CA HIS A 875 3.84 15.75 -0.53
C HIS A 875 3.13 16.90 -1.23
N GLU A 876 3.09 18.08 -0.60
CA GLU A 876 2.54 19.28 -1.24
C GLU A 876 3.43 20.53 -1.08
N ASN A 877 3.40 21.38 -2.11
CA ASN A 877 4.02 22.70 -2.11
C ASN A 877 5.56 22.72 -1.85
N ILE A 878 6.26 21.61 -2.12
CA ILE A 878 7.73 21.54 -2.10
C ILE A 878 8.33 22.40 -3.24
N THR A 879 9.45 23.06 -2.95
CA THR A 879 10.28 23.75 -3.94
C THR A 879 11.70 23.22 -3.87
N VAL A 880 12.47 23.34 -4.96
CA VAL A 880 13.89 23.02 -5.01
C VAL A 880 14.67 24.31 -5.28
N ASN A 881 15.48 24.72 -4.30
CA ASN A 881 16.49 25.75 -4.47
C ASN A 881 17.63 25.20 -5.31
N TRP A 882 17.98 25.89 -6.39
CA TRP A 882 19.03 25.44 -7.31
C TRP A 882 20.01 26.56 -7.67
N ILE A 883 21.25 26.17 -7.99
CA ILE A 883 22.26 27.00 -8.63
C ILE A 883 22.98 26.20 -9.71
N ALA A 884 23.21 26.82 -10.88
CA ALA A 884 23.93 26.27 -12.02
C ALA A 884 25.02 27.24 -12.49
N TYR A 885 26.24 26.76 -12.76
CA TYR A 885 27.32 27.57 -13.33
C TYR A 885 28.33 26.76 -14.16
N GLU A 886 28.96 27.37 -15.17
CA GLU A 886 30.17 26.79 -15.81
C GLU A 886 31.44 27.07 -15.00
N SER A 887 31.56 28.29 -14.45
CA SER A 887 32.69 28.67 -13.60
C SER A 887 32.31 29.79 -12.64
N LEU A 888 32.71 29.66 -11.37
CA LEU A 888 32.49 30.70 -10.36
C LEU A 888 33.51 31.82 -10.55
N GLN A 889 33.08 32.96 -11.09
CA GLN A 889 33.90 34.17 -11.04
C GLN A 889 34.18 34.52 -9.57
N ASN A 890 35.45 34.76 -9.22
CA ASN A 890 35.98 34.86 -7.85
C ASN A 890 36.26 33.54 -7.09
N ALA A 891 36.19 32.35 -7.70
CA ALA A 891 36.57 31.07 -7.06
C ALA A 891 37.93 31.13 -6.32
N ALA A 892 38.93 31.78 -6.93
CA ALA A 892 40.26 31.98 -6.34
C ALA A 892 40.28 32.83 -5.06
N LYS A 893 39.32 33.75 -4.86
CA LYS A 893 39.17 34.53 -3.61
C LYS A 893 38.52 33.69 -2.51
N LEU A 894 37.56 32.82 -2.88
CA LEU A 894 36.86 31.93 -1.96
C LEU A 894 37.70 30.71 -1.54
N LYS A 895 38.83 30.46 -2.23
CA LYS A 895 39.49 29.15 -2.29
C LYS A 895 38.48 28.03 -2.53
N ALA A 896 37.63 28.26 -3.53
CA ALA A 896 36.67 27.27 -4.02
C ALA A 896 37.36 26.32 -5.00
N ASN A 897 36.98 25.04 -4.95
CA ASN A 897 37.30 24.03 -5.93
C ASN A 897 36.03 23.27 -6.29
N GLN A 898 35.84 22.92 -7.56
CA GLN A 898 34.69 22.16 -8.02
C GLN A 898 35.13 21.00 -8.90
N GLN A 899 34.59 19.82 -8.62
CA GLN A 899 34.89 18.58 -9.34
C GLN A 899 33.65 17.67 -9.40
N ILE A 900 33.55 16.89 -10.46
CA ILE A 900 32.57 15.81 -10.59
C ILE A 900 33.29 14.50 -10.27
N VAL A 901 32.73 13.74 -9.34
CA VAL A 901 33.20 12.40 -8.98
C VAL A 901 32.31 11.40 -9.68
N ASP A 902 32.93 10.56 -10.50
CA ASP A 902 32.25 9.53 -11.29
C ASP A 902 32.21 8.22 -10.49
N PHE A 903 31.00 7.78 -10.12
CA PHE A 903 30.73 6.47 -9.54
C PHE A 903 30.17 5.57 -10.65
N PRO A 904 30.93 4.57 -11.15
CA PRO A 904 30.46 3.74 -12.26
C PRO A 904 29.44 2.68 -11.82
N ASN A 905 29.50 2.26 -10.56
CA ASN A 905 28.62 1.26 -9.93
C ASN A 905 28.62 -0.13 -10.62
N ASP A 906 29.72 -0.48 -11.31
CA ASP A 906 29.94 -1.75 -12.03
C ASP A 906 29.99 -3.00 -11.11
N GLU A 907 30.20 -2.84 -9.81
CA GLU A 907 30.32 -3.91 -8.81
C GLU A 907 29.18 -3.84 -7.77
N SER A 908 28.98 -4.89 -6.98
CA SER A 908 28.06 -4.82 -5.83
C SER A 908 28.63 -3.93 -4.71
N PRO A 909 27.82 -3.08 -4.05
CA PRO A 909 28.29 -2.24 -2.96
C PRO A 909 28.63 -3.10 -1.73
N LYS A 910 29.49 -2.57 -0.85
CA LYS A 910 30.11 -3.36 0.22
C LYS A 910 29.36 -3.29 1.55
N GLU A 911 29.29 -4.41 2.25
CA GLU A 911 28.75 -4.50 3.62
C GLU A 911 29.54 -3.62 4.62
N GLU A 912 30.88 -3.52 4.48
CA GLU A 912 31.73 -2.60 5.26
C GLU A 912 31.42 -1.11 5.03
N TYR A 913 30.79 -0.79 3.90
CA TYR A 913 30.33 0.55 3.54
C TYR A 913 28.80 0.70 3.68
N HIS A 914 28.16 -0.15 4.50
CA HIS A 914 26.71 -0.16 4.72
C HIS A 914 25.89 -0.31 3.42
N ASN A 915 26.43 -1.04 2.44
CA ASN A 915 25.88 -1.20 1.09
C ASN A 915 25.78 0.14 0.32
N GLY A 916 26.71 1.07 0.56
CA GLY A 916 26.95 2.25 -0.27
C GLY A 916 28.24 2.12 -1.10
N PHE A 917 28.32 2.88 -2.18
CA PHE A 917 29.53 3.10 -2.95
C PHE A 917 30.29 4.29 -2.38
N CYS A 918 31.58 4.12 -2.01
CA CYS A 918 32.36 5.17 -1.37
C CYS A 918 33.77 5.30 -1.95
N GLN A 919 34.22 6.52 -2.19
CA GLN A 919 35.51 6.86 -2.80
C GLN A 919 36.24 7.97 -2.00
N ASP A 920 37.57 7.88 -1.90
CA ASP A 920 38.42 8.87 -1.21
C ASP A 920 39.02 9.88 -2.20
N GLU A 921 38.51 11.11 -2.18
CA GLU A 921 38.90 12.21 -3.05
C GLU A 921 40.00 13.08 -2.43
N GLN A 922 41.11 13.26 -3.15
CA GLN A 922 42.20 14.13 -2.70
C GLN A 922 41.89 15.59 -3.04
N LEU A 923 42.02 16.49 -2.06
CA LEU A 923 41.81 17.92 -2.25
C LEU A 923 42.99 18.51 -3.06
N PRO A 924 42.74 19.22 -4.19
CA PRO A 924 43.83 19.71 -5.06
C PRO A 924 44.82 20.69 -4.43
N SER A 925 44.54 21.18 -3.21
CA SER A 925 45.50 21.83 -2.33
C SER A 925 45.12 21.59 -0.88
N ALA A 926 46.11 21.43 0.01
CA ALA A 926 45.87 21.35 1.45
C ALA A 926 45.29 22.67 1.98
N TYR A 927 44.17 22.61 2.68
CA TYR A 927 43.54 23.74 3.36
C TYR A 927 44.10 23.94 4.77
N SER A 928 44.07 25.17 5.28
CA SER A 928 44.52 25.51 6.65
C SER A 928 43.53 25.07 7.73
N THR A 929 42.27 24.91 7.36
CA THR A 929 41.17 24.40 8.17
C THR A 929 40.34 23.44 7.32
N VAL A 930 39.68 22.46 7.93
CA VAL A 930 38.81 21.53 7.19
C VAL A 930 37.72 22.33 6.44
N PRO A 931 37.60 22.16 5.11
CA PRO A 931 36.73 23.00 4.29
C PRO A 931 35.24 22.66 4.47
N THR A 932 34.38 23.55 3.99
CA THR A 932 32.96 23.28 3.74
C THR A 932 32.83 22.52 2.42
N ILE A 933 31.99 21.49 2.34
CA ILE A 933 31.73 20.74 1.10
C ILE A 933 30.23 20.67 0.84
N ILE A 934 29.81 21.17 -0.32
CA ILE A 934 28.47 20.98 -0.88
C ILE A 934 28.54 19.98 -2.03
N ILE A 935 27.56 19.09 -2.14
CA ILE A 935 27.47 18.04 -3.15
C ILE A 935 26.07 18.01 -3.79
N SER A 936 25.96 17.42 -4.97
CA SER A 936 24.68 17.12 -5.63
C SER A 936 24.81 15.87 -6.47
N SER A 937 23.95 14.87 -6.21
CA SER A 937 23.83 13.68 -7.05
C SER A 937 23.32 14.05 -8.44
N GLY A 938 23.89 13.42 -9.48
CA GLY A 938 23.44 13.59 -10.86
C GLY A 938 23.45 12.29 -11.65
N HIS A 939 22.43 12.05 -12.45
CA HIS A 939 22.27 10.87 -13.30
C HIS A 939 21.91 11.30 -14.74
N MET A 940 21.91 10.35 -15.67
CA MET A 940 21.73 10.59 -17.10
C MET A 940 21.03 9.39 -17.75
N SER A 941 19.71 9.45 -17.72
CA SER A 941 18.77 8.49 -18.30
C SER A 941 18.58 8.65 -19.83
N HIS A 942 18.65 9.87 -20.38
CA HIS A 942 18.33 10.10 -21.79
C HIS A 942 19.38 9.52 -22.76
N GLY A 943 18.91 8.66 -23.67
CA GLY A 943 19.67 8.20 -24.85
C GLY A 943 20.43 6.88 -24.68
N LEU A 944 20.27 6.17 -23.55
CA LEU A 944 20.92 4.89 -23.28
C LEU A 944 19.87 3.86 -22.83
N SER A 945 19.79 2.72 -23.53
CA SER A 945 18.80 1.67 -23.26
C SER A 945 18.99 0.92 -21.94
N ASP A 946 20.21 0.99 -21.39
CA ASP A 946 20.67 0.09 -20.34
C ASP A 946 20.58 0.73 -18.94
N ARG A 947 20.05 1.95 -18.86
CA ARG A 947 19.88 2.76 -17.65
C ARG A 947 18.42 2.89 -17.24
N LEU A 948 18.16 3.13 -15.96
CA LEU A 948 16.83 3.50 -15.48
C LEU A 948 16.40 4.84 -16.08
N ILE A 949 15.10 4.95 -16.36
CA ILE A 949 14.44 6.25 -16.44
C ILE A 949 14.26 6.81 -15.01
N PRO A 950 14.21 8.14 -14.82
CA PRO A 950 14.26 8.74 -13.49
C PRO A 950 13.21 8.20 -12.52
N GLU A 951 12.02 7.87 -13.04
CA GLU A 951 10.84 7.54 -12.26
C GLU A 951 10.97 6.23 -11.44
N PHE A 952 11.98 5.40 -11.77
CA PHE A 952 12.30 4.17 -11.05
C PHE A 952 13.56 4.26 -10.18
N ASN A 953 14.34 5.35 -10.28
CA ASN A 953 15.55 5.56 -9.47
C ASN A 953 15.25 6.42 -8.21
N SER A 954 16.18 6.43 -7.26
CA SER A 954 16.24 7.28 -6.07
C SER A 954 17.70 7.37 -5.66
N ILE A 955 18.28 8.57 -5.56
CA ILE A 955 19.72 8.72 -5.34
C ILE A 955 20.01 9.60 -4.12
N ALA A 956 20.78 9.07 -3.17
CA ALA A 956 21.25 9.77 -1.98
C ALA A 956 22.78 9.79 -1.92
N SER A 957 23.38 10.95 -1.64
CA SER A 957 24.83 11.08 -1.44
C SER A 957 25.18 11.90 -0.20
N TRP A 958 26.33 11.61 0.41
CA TRP A 958 26.83 12.27 1.62
C TRP A 958 28.35 12.21 1.71
N VAL A 959 28.95 13.05 2.57
CA VAL A 959 30.40 13.12 2.77
C VAL A 959 30.81 12.42 4.07
N GLU A 960 31.27 11.18 3.97
CA GLU A 960 31.54 10.29 5.11
C GLU A 960 32.72 10.75 5.99
N SER A 961 33.73 11.39 5.40
CA SER A 961 34.82 12.01 6.19
C SER A 961 35.40 13.22 5.47
N ILE A 962 35.90 14.21 6.22
CA ILE A 962 36.54 15.40 5.68
C ILE A 962 37.72 15.78 6.56
N ASN A 963 38.90 15.98 5.97
CA ASN A 963 40.03 16.63 6.64
C ASN A 963 40.61 17.77 5.77
N THR A 964 41.82 18.22 6.06
CA THR A 964 42.49 19.32 5.34
C THR A 964 43.07 18.94 3.96
N THR A 965 43.14 17.65 3.61
CA THR A 965 43.80 17.14 2.40
C THR A 965 42.97 16.15 1.59
N TYR A 966 41.94 15.52 2.15
CA TYR A 966 41.03 14.63 1.43
C TYR A 966 39.61 14.68 2.02
N TYR A 967 38.64 14.12 1.28
CA TYR A 967 37.31 13.78 1.79
C TYR A 967 36.87 12.42 1.24
N ARG A 968 36.05 11.69 2.01
CA ARG A 968 35.37 10.48 1.51
C ARG A 968 33.96 10.85 1.07
N LEU A 969 33.62 10.54 -0.18
CA LEU A 969 32.30 10.75 -0.75
C LEU A 969 31.60 9.40 -0.88
N CYS A 970 30.32 9.33 -0.52
CA CYS A 970 29.51 8.12 -0.60
C CYS A 970 28.19 8.38 -1.32
N VAL A 971 27.68 7.35 -2.00
CA VAL A 971 26.39 7.35 -2.71
C VAL A 971 25.65 6.02 -2.52
N LYS A 972 24.32 6.09 -2.48
CA LYS A 972 23.39 4.97 -2.66
C LYS A 972 22.38 5.33 -3.74
N GLU A 973 21.95 4.32 -4.48
CA GLU A 973 20.78 4.37 -5.36
C GLU A 973 20.00 3.05 -5.28
N ILE A 974 18.85 2.95 -5.97
CA ILE A 974 18.03 1.73 -6.00
C ILE A 974 18.51 0.79 -7.11
N HIS A 975 18.82 -0.45 -6.73
CA HIS A 975 19.13 -1.56 -7.64
C HIS A 975 18.00 -1.89 -8.63
N LYS A 976 18.37 -2.23 -9.87
CA LYS A 976 17.48 -2.76 -10.93
C LYS A 976 17.87 -4.22 -11.28
N PRO A 977 17.06 -4.96 -12.06
CA PRO A 977 17.36 -6.35 -12.42
C PRO A 977 18.74 -6.63 -13.03
N ASN A 978 19.38 -5.61 -13.62
CA ASN A 978 20.71 -5.68 -14.26
C ASN A 978 21.83 -5.00 -13.45
N GLY A 979 21.62 -4.65 -12.17
CA GLY A 979 22.62 -4.00 -11.31
C GLY A 979 22.28 -2.55 -10.94
N TYR A 980 23.31 -1.72 -10.82
CA TYR A 980 23.22 -0.30 -10.47
C TYR A 980 23.41 0.61 -11.70
N ASP A 981 23.38 1.93 -11.55
CA ASP A 981 23.55 2.89 -12.65
C ASP A 981 24.72 3.87 -12.42
N PRO A 982 25.40 4.37 -13.48
CA PRO A 982 26.54 5.26 -13.28
C PRO A 982 26.12 6.66 -12.79
N VAL A 983 26.36 6.94 -11.50
CA VAL A 983 26.05 8.23 -10.85
C VAL A 983 27.26 9.19 -10.92
N LYS A 984 26.97 10.46 -11.21
CA LYS A 984 27.94 11.57 -11.21
C LYS A 984 27.64 12.52 -10.06
N VAL A 985 28.46 12.52 -9.01
CA VAL A 985 28.28 13.44 -7.88
C VAL A 985 29.07 14.72 -8.13
N THR A 986 28.36 15.82 -8.34
CA THR A 986 28.95 17.15 -8.47
C THR A 986 29.32 17.68 -7.08
N THR A 987 30.51 18.27 -6.92
CA THR A 987 31.02 18.74 -5.62
C THR A 987 31.60 20.15 -5.69
N LEU A 988 31.43 20.92 -4.61
CA LEU A 988 31.97 22.26 -4.40
C LEU A 988 32.60 22.32 -3.00
N VAL A 989 33.93 22.33 -2.97
CA VAL A 989 34.74 22.47 -1.76
C VAL A 989 35.10 23.94 -1.57
N ILE A 990 34.87 24.51 -0.40
CA ILE A 990 35.17 25.92 -0.09
C ILE A 990 35.88 26.03 1.27
N GLY A 991 37.14 26.46 1.26
CA GLY A 991 38.00 26.46 2.45
C GLY A 991 38.71 27.79 2.73
N SER A 992 39.85 27.71 3.41
CA SER A 992 40.76 28.82 3.74
C SER A 992 42.20 28.33 3.85
#